data_AF-A0A957DBM7-F1
#
_entry.id   AF-A0A957DBM7-F1
#
_cell.length_a   1.000
_cell.length_b   1.000
_cell.length_c   1.000
_cell.angle_alpha   90.00
_cell.angle_beta   90.00
_cell.angle_gamma   90.00
#
_symmetry.space_group_name_H-M   'P 1'
#
loop_
_entity.id
_entity.type
_entity.pdbx_description
1 polymer ?
#
loop_
_entity_poly.entity_id
_entity_poly.type
_entity_poly.pdbx_seq_one_letter_code
_entity_poly.pdbx_strand_id
1 'polypeptide(L)'
;GNGYYEYYNEPIPSPYEPNNAIYGLWTDLYPVGGDYGNVYAEQVDATHTIIQWQESAHCCGLGEPETFQIILDGSDNSITLQYLQLTLPQYATVGVENASGTVATQLADGGFGGGGGAAAPLMLTAVITDGAAYKLMPVTQTVTVTSYLLSSVPISWTDVAPPDGTHVVAMGYNNTTPVDLGFPFKFYGNTYDQMYVASNGFVSFGAGYTNSGNGTIPYTGTPNNAIYGLWDYLYPIGGTYGAIYTRQISPTVYVVQYDGVVHCCNDSQPETFQIVLDGSDDSITLQYQDVTYVNSATVGVENDTGTKATQLSYNQSGIIVDGAAFKLAPVTQYITIPSYIQSSPPLAWTEIAPPDDTNVVSVGTNTYTQVDLGFPFDFYGNSYDQMYVASNGFVSFGAGYTNSGNGAIPSTGTPNNAIYGLWDYLYPIGGAYGVIYTRQISPTLYVVQYDGVTHCCSSTQPETFQIVLDGTDNSILLQYQDVTYVNSATVGVENNTGTKATQLSYNQSGIIVDGAAFKLAPVTQYITIPSYIQSSMPITWQEIAPSDDTQVVAVSNDTYSQVNLGFPFDFYGNTYNQMYVGSNGFVSFGTGYTNYANGVIPNLSTPNNAIYGLWDDLYPIGGLYGAVYTRQISPTLYVVQWEKVTHCCSTSSPETFQILLDGADNSITLQYEDVTATSSATVGVENEIGNYGTQLVYNQAGVIVDGLAYRLTPFTQAITVPTYLTATVPITWQDVAPPAGTNVVALADNTFTQVDLGFPFELYGTPYTQMYVGSNGFVSFGNGFTHNANGALPNPNTPNNAIYGLWDDLYPIGGNYGQIYTRQISPTLYVVQWEKVTHCCSTASPETFQILLDGADNTFTLQYEDVTATNSATVGVENINGTKATQTVYNQAGVIVDGLALHYTPIIEEPPPPQICDPQQVQPLNVMLVIDRSGSMGGQPIIDAKAAAITFVDLMNLDIDQVGLASFATTASLNYPLTQDGDAVKAAINALVASGSTAIGDGLAVGQAELAANADPSVAPVMILLSDGYNNAGQDPINAANNAKAAGTHIVTIGLGSGVDTALMQAIASSPQDFYYAPSSADLPEIFASIAGGFCRQPLPYADGCGFVLWEETVPVTTTNTLDVTRLAGPLNVSGRLKLDGRVFAETGQLLDQDQYPFYLYDATT
;
A
#
# COMPACT_ATOMS: atom_id res chain seq x y z
N GLY A 1 -22.21 31.54 40.21
CA GLY A 1 -22.44 31.89 41.63
C GLY A 1 -21.20 32.60 42.15
N ASN A 2 -21.38 33.58 43.04
CA ASN A 2 -20.33 34.47 43.55
C ASN A 2 -19.03 33.75 43.95
N GLY A 3 -17.92 34.10 43.28
CA GLY A 3 -16.55 33.77 43.68
C GLY A 3 -15.59 34.80 43.10
N TYR A 4 -14.88 35.51 43.97
CA TYR A 4 -13.77 36.38 43.60
C TYR A 4 -12.64 35.52 43.00
N TYR A 5 -12.12 35.89 41.83
CA TYR A 5 -10.85 35.35 41.32
C TYR A 5 -9.78 36.44 41.43
N GLU A 6 -8.72 36.15 42.19
CA GLU A 6 -7.48 36.94 42.23
C GLU A 6 -6.63 36.62 40.97
N TYR A 7 -6.03 37.66 40.41
CA TYR A 7 -5.25 37.64 39.17
C TYR A 7 -3.86 37.00 39.34
N TYR A 8 -3.45 36.18 38.36
CA TYR A 8 -2.03 35.85 38.11
C TYR A 8 -1.71 36.01 36.62
N ASN A 9 -0.72 36.84 36.30
CA ASN A 9 -0.07 36.93 34.99
C ASN A 9 1.08 35.91 34.96
N GLU A 10 0.85 34.71 34.44
CA GLU A 10 1.86 33.66 34.22
C GLU A 10 1.73 33.09 32.79
N PRO A 11 2.82 32.60 32.18
CA PRO A 11 2.76 31.86 30.92
C PRO A 11 2.05 30.49 31.11
N ILE A 12 1.38 30.01 30.06
CA ILE A 12 0.73 28.69 29.99
C ILE A 12 1.74 27.61 30.45
N PRO A 13 1.45 26.74 31.45
CA PRO A 13 0.14 26.25 31.93
C PRO A 13 -0.15 26.44 33.44
N SER A 14 -1.39 26.76 33.82
CA SER A 14 -1.86 26.83 35.22
C SER A 14 -2.88 25.72 35.52
N PRO A 15 -2.78 24.99 36.66
CA PRO A 15 -3.62 23.83 36.99
C PRO A 15 -5.06 24.14 37.47
N TYR A 16 -5.58 25.36 37.23
CA TYR A 16 -6.88 25.81 37.77
C TYR A 16 -7.92 26.23 36.71
N GLU A 17 -7.70 25.95 35.43
CA GLU A 17 -8.59 26.35 34.31
C GLU A 17 -9.24 25.14 33.58
N PRO A 18 -10.38 25.32 32.87
CA PRO A 18 -11.10 24.22 32.23
C PRO A 18 -10.35 23.66 31.01
N ASN A 19 -9.93 22.39 31.08
CA ASN A 19 -9.37 21.64 29.96
C ASN A 19 -10.45 21.41 28.86
N ASN A 20 -10.03 21.31 27.59
CA ASN A 20 -10.89 21.24 26.37
C ASN A 20 -11.52 22.57 25.91
N ALA A 21 -10.70 23.62 25.70
CA ALA A 21 -11.18 24.93 25.27
C ALA A 21 -10.67 25.35 23.87
N ILE A 22 -11.47 26.15 23.16
CA ILE A 22 -11.13 26.85 21.91
C ILE A 22 -10.93 28.34 22.24
N TYR A 23 -9.76 28.89 21.94
CA TYR A 23 -9.41 30.27 22.25
C TYR A 23 -9.46 31.16 21.00
N GLY A 24 -10.36 32.15 20.99
CA GLY A 24 -10.52 33.10 19.89
C GLY A 24 -9.60 34.33 19.97
N LEU A 25 -9.49 34.96 21.15
CA LEU A 25 -8.59 36.08 21.48
C LEU A 25 -8.32 36.07 23.00
N TRP A 26 -7.05 36.08 23.42
CA TRP A 26 -6.67 36.23 24.84
C TRP A 26 -5.91 37.54 25.06
N THR A 27 -6.61 38.60 25.48
CA THR A 27 -6.04 39.91 25.85
C THR A 27 -6.71 40.48 27.12
N ASP A 28 -6.10 41.49 27.74
CA ASP A 28 -6.57 42.16 28.99
C ASP A 28 -7.95 42.83 28.80
N LEU A 29 -9.03 42.08 29.01
CA LEU A 29 -10.39 42.62 29.11
C LEU A 29 -10.59 43.23 30.51
N TYR A 30 -10.56 44.56 30.62
CA TYR A 30 -10.78 45.27 31.88
C TYR A 30 -12.26 45.48 32.18
N PRO A 31 -12.78 45.01 33.33
CA PRO A 31 -14.15 45.26 33.72
C PRO A 31 -14.30 46.66 34.34
N VAL A 32 -14.91 47.60 33.62
CA VAL A 32 -15.52 48.80 34.24
C VAL A 32 -17.02 48.75 34.02
N GLY A 33 -17.71 48.15 35.00
CA GLY A 33 -19.12 48.37 35.33
C GLY A 33 -20.13 48.46 34.20
N GLY A 34 -20.71 47.30 33.85
CA GLY A 34 -22.12 47.20 33.47
C GLY A 34 -22.42 47.48 32.00
N ASP A 35 -22.18 46.48 31.17
CA ASP A 35 -22.90 46.07 29.94
C ASP A 35 -21.84 45.44 29.03
N TYR A 36 -21.68 44.10 29.10
CA TYR A 36 -20.62 43.37 28.41
C TYR A 36 -21.19 42.55 27.25
N GLY A 37 -20.38 42.38 26.19
CA GLY A 37 -20.70 41.84 24.87
C GLY A 37 -21.59 40.59 24.79
N ASN A 38 -22.21 40.38 23.62
CA ASN A 38 -23.13 39.27 23.37
C ASN A 38 -22.42 38.11 22.67
N VAL A 39 -22.72 36.88 23.11
CA VAL A 39 -22.35 35.65 22.40
C VAL A 39 -23.61 35.07 21.77
N TYR A 40 -23.56 34.81 20.47
CA TYR A 40 -24.63 34.17 19.71
C TYR A 40 -24.13 32.83 19.21
N ALA A 41 -24.83 31.75 19.51
CA ALA A 41 -24.57 30.43 18.93
C ALA A 41 -25.78 30.02 18.10
N GLU A 42 -25.56 29.71 16.83
CA GLU A 42 -26.59 29.26 15.89
C GLU A 42 -26.08 28.03 15.14
N GLN A 43 -26.89 26.98 15.13
CA GLN A 43 -26.69 25.85 14.24
C GLN A 43 -27.33 26.19 12.89
N VAL A 44 -26.50 26.39 11.87
CA VAL A 44 -26.92 26.93 10.56
C VAL A 44 -27.48 25.81 9.67
N ASP A 45 -26.95 24.60 9.80
CA ASP A 45 -27.45 23.38 9.17
C ASP A 45 -27.06 22.12 9.98
N ALA A 46 -27.27 20.94 9.41
CA ALA A 46 -27.01 19.66 10.08
C ALA A 46 -25.54 19.45 10.48
N THR A 47 -24.59 20.13 9.84
CA THR A 47 -23.15 19.95 10.05
C THR A 47 -22.44 21.22 10.52
N HIS A 48 -23.00 22.42 10.37
CA HIS A 48 -22.34 23.67 10.73
C HIS A 48 -22.96 24.38 11.95
N THR A 49 -22.12 24.73 12.93
CA THR A 49 -22.49 25.59 14.06
C THR A 49 -21.60 26.83 14.07
N ILE A 50 -22.21 28.02 14.13
CA ILE A 50 -21.50 29.30 14.23
C ILE A 50 -21.69 29.86 15.64
N ILE A 51 -20.58 30.18 16.29
CA ILE A 51 -20.52 30.85 17.59
C ILE A 51 -19.87 32.22 17.36
N GLN A 52 -20.68 33.27 17.34
CA GLN A 52 -20.23 34.64 17.12
C GLN A 52 -20.11 35.38 18.45
N TRP A 53 -18.99 36.08 18.62
CA TRP A 53 -18.68 36.90 19.79
C TRP A 53 -18.61 38.36 19.36
N GLN A 54 -19.39 39.22 20.03
CA GLN A 54 -19.43 40.65 19.75
C GLN A 54 -19.15 41.44 21.04
N GLU A 55 -18.03 42.14 21.08
CA GLU A 55 -17.69 42.99 22.22
C GLU A 55 -18.41 44.35 22.15
N SER A 56 -18.61 44.98 23.31
CA SER A 56 -18.97 46.39 23.45
C SER A 56 -17.73 47.20 23.82
N ALA A 57 -17.55 48.37 23.18
CA ALA A 57 -16.39 49.26 23.22
C ALA A 57 -15.48 49.21 24.46
N HIS A 58 -14.16 49.12 24.20
CA HIS A 58 -13.07 49.14 25.17
C HIS A 58 -13.23 50.18 26.29
N CYS A 59 -12.83 49.80 27.51
CA CYS A 59 -12.74 50.73 28.64
C CYS A 59 -11.92 51.98 28.24
N CYS A 60 -12.43 53.17 28.60
CA CYS A 60 -11.92 54.52 28.28
C CYS A 60 -12.55 55.23 27.06
N GLY A 61 -13.49 54.62 26.35
CA GLY A 61 -14.37 55.33 25.39
C GLY A 61 -13.71 55.76 24.08
N LEU A 62 -12.69 55.05 23.61
CA LEU A 62 -12.00 55.32 22.34
C LEU A 62 -11.61 54.03 21.59
N GLY A 63 -12.55 53.10 21.39
CA GLY A 63 -12.38 51.94 20.52
C GLY A 63 -13.71 51.49 19.91
N GLU A 64 -13.73 51.15 18.62
CA GLU A 64 -14.88 50.52 17.96
C GLU A 64 -15.04 49.08 18.47
N PRO A 65 -16.26 48.49 18.42
CA PRO A 65 -16.48 47.12 18.87
C PRO A 65 -15.75 46.10 17.99
N GLU A 66 -15.15 45.08 18.63
CA GLU A 66 -14.51 43.95 17.94
C GLU A 66 -15.48 42.77 17.83
N THR A 67 -15.40 42.04 16.71
CA THR A 67 -16.30 40.90 16.44
C THR A 67 -15.53 39.77 15.78
N PHE A 68 -15.67 38.56 16.30
CA PHE A 68 -15.15 37.34 15.68
C PHE A 68 -16.17 36.21 15.78
N GLN A 69 -16.02 35.16 14.98
CA GLN A 69 -16.86 33.98 15.02
C GLN A 69 -16.03 32.70 14.91
N ILE A 70 -16.51 31.66 15.57
CA ILE A 70 -16.00 30.29 15.52
C ILE A 70 -17.02 29.47 14.75
N ILE A 71 -16.60 28.85 13.66
CA ILE A 71 -17.42 27.96 12.85
C ILE A 71 -16.94 26.53 13.13
N LEU A 72 -17.82 25.71 13.68
CA LEU A 72 -17.60 24.28 13.86
C LEU A 72 -18.23 23.57 12.67
N ASP A 73 -17.43 22.85 11.90
CA ASP A 73 -17.87 22.05 10.76
C ASP A 73 -17.76 20.56 11.11
N GLY A 74 -18.91 19.93 11.33
CA GLY A 74 -19.04 18.51 11.64
C GLY A 74 -18.94 17.59 10.42
N SER A 75 -18.83 18.12 9.20
CA SER A 75 -18.61 17.31 8.00
C SER A 75 -17.14 16.86 7.87
N ASP A 76 -16.21 17.69 8.33
CA ASP A 76 -14.76 17.43 8.28
C ASP A 76 -14.06 17.61 9.64
N ASN A 77 -14.84 17.78 10.71
CA ASN A 77 -14.39 18.06 12.09
C ASN A 77 -13.44 19.27 12.19
N SER A 78 -13.54 20.22 11.27
CA SER A 78 -12.71 21.42 11.29
C SER A 78 -13.30 22.54 12.16
N ILE A 79 -12.41 23.40 12.65
CA ILE A 79 -12.75 24.60 13.41
C ILE A 79 -12.23 25.81 12.63
N THR A 80 -13.12 26.68 12.18
CA THR A 80 -12.72 27.94 11.52
C THR A 80 -12.89 29.12 12.45
N LEU A 81 -11.82 29.86 12.71
CA LEU A 81 -11.83 31.12 13.43
C LEU A 81 -11.83 32.28 12.43
N GLN A 82 -12.88 33.10 12.43
CA GLN A 82 -13.03 34.22 11.50
C GLN A 82 -13.18 35.54 12.24
N TYR A 83 -12.28 36.49 11.97
CA TYR A 83 -12.28 37.81 12.57
C TYR A 83 -13.03 38.78 11.66
N LEU A 84 -14.19 39.26 12.11
CA LEU A 84 -15.12 40.07 11.32
C LEU A 84 -14.87 41.57 11.45
N GLN A 85 -14.41 42.02 12.63
CA GLN A 85 -14.05 43.42 12.89
C GLN A 85 -12.96 43.49 13.98
N LEU A 86 -11.76 43.99 13.67
CA LEU A 86 -10.66 44.23 14.63
C LEU A 86 -10.13 45.67 14.52
N THR A 87 -9.88 46.33 15.65
CA THR A 87 -9.51 47.77 15.65
C THR A 87 -8.01 48.06 15.72
N LEU A 88 -7.18 47.10 16.15
CA LEU A 88 -5.72 47.18 16.16
C LEU A 88 -5.09 45.79 15.90
N PRO A 89 -3.86 45.71 15.34
CA PRO A 89 -3.13 44.43 15.30
C PRO A 89 -2.81 44.00 16.74
N GLN A 90 -3.57 43.04 17.26
CA GLN A 90 -3.39 42.53 18.61
C GLN A 90 -2.40 41.36 18.63
N TYR A 91 -1.53 41.37 19.64
CA TYR A 91 -0.73 40.22 20.03
C TYR A 91 -1.62 39.28 20.85
N ALA A 92 -2.43 38.47 20.18
CA ALA A 92 -3.38 37.56 20.83
C ALA A 92 -2.94 36.11 20.68
N THR A 93 -3.09 35.33 21.75
CA THR A 93 -2.95 33.87 21.70
C THR A 93 -4.23 33.27 21.11
N VAL A 94 -4.07 32.45 20.08
CA VAL A 94 -5.16 31.77 19.37
C VAL A 94 -4.78 30.29 19.23
N GLY A 95 -5.66 29.38 19.66
CA GLY A 95 -5.36 27.94 19.65
C GLY A 95 -6.46 27.05 20.22
N VAL A 96 -6.20 25.74 20.18
CA VAL A 96 -7.06 24.68 20.74
C VAL A 96 -6.24 23.87 21.75
N GLU A 97 -6.82 23.57 22.91
CA GLU A 97 -6.19 22.75 23.94
C GLU A 97 -6.79 21.34 24.01
N ASN A 98 -5.94 20.34 24.29
CA ASN A 98 -6.38 18.98 24.53
C ASN A 98 -6.79 18.75 26.01
N ALA A 99 -7.28 17.54 26.31
CA ALA A 99 -7.77 17.17 27.64
C ALA A 99 -6.73 17.26 28.77
N SER A 100 -5.44 17.28 28.43
CA SER A 100 -4.33 17.42 29.40
C SER A 100 -3.90 18.88 29.63
N GLY A 101 -4.56 19.87 29.01
CA GLY A 101 -4.19 21.29 29.12
C GLY A 101 -2.93 21.66 28.33
N THR A 102 -2.54 20.84 27.35
CA THR A 102 -1.42 21.11 26.44
C THR A 102 -1.96 21.70 25.14
N VAL A 103 -1.36 22.79 24.67
CA VAL A 103 -1.80 23.45 23.42
C VAL A 103 -1.57 22.51 22.23
N ALA A 104 -2.65 22.08 21.58
CA ALA A 104 -2.60 21.15 20.44
C ALA A 104 -2.20 21.85 19.14
N THR A 105 -2.53 23.14 18.98
CA THR A 105 -2.08 24.02 17.88
C THR A 105 -2.16 25.48 18.34
N GLN A 106 -1.09 26.27 18.15
CA GLN A 106 -1.02 27.70 18.46
C GLN A 106 -0.71 28.49 17.18
N LEU A 107 -1.58 29.43 16.80
CA LEU A 107 -1.45 30.21 15.55
C LEU A 107 -0.59 31.48 15.71
N ALA A 108 -0.51 32.05 16.92
CA ALA A 108 0.34 33.19 17.26
C ALA A 108 0.64 33.23 18.77
N ASP A 109 1.82 33.74 19.14
CA ASP A 109 2.23 34.04 20.54
C ASP A 109 2.40 35.55 20.72
N GLY A 110 1.68 36.12 21.68
CA GLY A 110 1.80 37.51 22.08
C GLY A 110 2.98 37.71 23.03
N GLY A 111 4.19 37.58 22.51
CA GLY A 111 5.41 37.51 23.32
C GLY A 111 5.55 38.61 24.37
N PHE A 112 5.64 38.20 25.64
CA PHE A 112 6.33 38.94 26.70
C PHE A 112 7.38 38.04 27.34
N GLY A 113 8.66 38.36 27.09
CA GLY A 113 9.80 37.53 27.48
C GLY A 113 10.09 37.49 28.98
N GLY A 114 10.34 36.28 29.48
CA GLY A 114 11.04 36.00 30.74
C GLY A 114 11.63 34.58 30.67
N GLY A 115 12.96 34.47 30.65
CA GLY A 115 13.67 33.28 30.16
C GLY A 115 13.70 32.04 31.06
N GLY A 116 13.83 30.87 30.44
CA GLY A 116 14.12 29.60 31.10
C GLY A 116 13.95 28.33 30.27
N GLY A 117 14.75 28.15 29.21
CA GLY A 117 15.24 26.86 28.68
C GLY A 117 14.28 25.71 28.35
N ALA A 118 13.79 25.65 27.11
CA ALA A 118 13.73 24.44 26.25
C ALA A 118 13.47 24.93 24.81
N ALA A 119 14.19 24.40 23.82
CA ALA A 119 14.09 24.85 22.43
C ALA A 119 12.77 24.40 21.79
N ALA A 120 11.86 25.34 21.55
CA ALA A 120 10.69 25.14 20.69
C ALA A 120 11.09 25.33 19.21
N PRO A 121 10.47 24.59 18.26
CA PRO A 121 10.72 24.77 16.83
C PRO A 121 10.26 26.17 16.36
N LEU A 122 10.92 26.68 15.32
CA LEU A 122 10.68 27.99 14.69
C LEU A 122 9.18 28.22 14.39
N MET A 123 8.53 29.12 15.13
CA MET A 123 7.13 29.51 14.93
C MET A 123 7.03 30.86 14.22
N LEU A 124 6.16 30.94 13.20
CA LEU A 124 5.87 32.13 12.42
C LEU A 124 5.12 33.16 13.29
N THR A 125 5.66 34.37 13.46
CA THR A 125 4.97 35.47 14.15
C THR A 125 3.90 36.04 13.21
N ALA A 126 2.69 35.47 13.20
CA ALA A 126 1.59 35.97 12.36
C ALA A 126 0.87 37.15 13.03
N VAL A 127 0.68 38.26 12.29
CA VAL A 127 -0.16 39.39 12.71
C VAL A 127 -1.60 39.09 12.28
N ILE A 128 -2.54 39.01 13.23
CA ILE A 128 -3.96 38.83 12.94
C ILE A 128 -4.51 40.16 12.38
N THR A 129 -5.23 40.09 11.26
CA THR A 129 -5.80 41.26 10.58
C THR A 129 -7.31 41.13 10.41
N ASP A 130 -7.97 42.27 10.27
CA ASP A 130 -9.42 42.35 10.05
C ASP A 130 -9.83 41.59 8.78
N GLY A 131 -10.87 40.74 8.87
CA GLY A 131 -11.32 39.87 7.78
C GLY A 131 -10.54 38.56 7.62
N ALA A 132 -9.54 38.27 8.44
CA ALA A 132 -8.80 37.01 8.39
C ALA A 132 -9.65 35.82 8.87
N ALA A 133 -9.52 34.69 8.19
CA ALA A 133 -10.12 33.42 8.58
C ALA A 133 -9.04 32.33 8.65
N TYR A 134 -9.03 31.55 9.73
CA TYR A 134 -8.09 30.46 9.96
C TYR A 134 -8.87 29.18 10.18
N LYS A 135 -8.73 28.22 9.26
CA LYS A 135 -9.35 26.90 9.34
C LYS A 135 -8.36 25.91 9.96
N LEU A 136 -8.70 25.39 11.12
CA LEU A 136 -7.98 24.32 11.82
C LEU A 136 -8.60 22.98 11.41
N MET A 137 -7.81 22.10 10.83
CA MET A 137 -8.22 20.73 10.48
C MET A 137 -7.66 19.74 11.51
N PRO A 138 -8.35 18.62 11.79
CA PRO A 138 -7.75 17.52 12.53
C PRO A 138 -6.50 17.03 11.80
N VAL A 139 -5.35 16.98 12.47
CA VAL A 139 -4.14 16.34 11.94
C VAL A 139 -4.08 14.93 12.51
N THR A 140 -4.08 13.94 11.62
CA THR A 140 -3.76 12.55 11.96
C THR A 140 -2.28 12.48 12.33
N GLN A 141 -1.96 12.09 13.57
CA GLN A 141 -0.57 11.93 14.00
C GLN A 141 0.03 10.68 13.33
N THR A 142 1.01 10.86 12.45
CA THR A 142 1.78 9.77 11.84
C THR A 142 2.94 9.39 12.76
N VAL A 143 3.02 8.12 13.19
CA VAL A 143 4.18 7.58 13.92
C VAL A 143 5.15 6.97 12.93
N THR A 144 6.34 7.54 12.81
CA THR A 144 7.44 6.96 12.02
C THR A 144 8.09 5.83 12.80
N VAL A 145 8.17 4.63 12.22
CA VAL A 145 8.99 3.54 12.76
C VAL A 145 10.09 3.22 11.76
N THR A 146 11.32 3.49 12.16
CA THR A 146 12.50 3.07 11.41
C THR A 146 12.88 1.66 11.82
N SER A 147 13.12 0.78 10.85
CA SER A 147 13.67 -0.59 11.02
C SER A 147 14.77 -0.81 9.98
N TYR A 148 15.57 -1.87 10.08
CA TYR A 148 16.64 -2.13 9.11
C TYR A 148 16.35 -3.39 8.28
N LEU A 149 16.33 -3.25 6.95
CA LEU A 149 16.23 -4.39 6.03
C LEU A 149 17.61 -4.97 5.80
N LEU A 150 17.70 -6.30 5.85
CA LEU A 150 18.93 -7.04 5.62
C LEU A 150 19.04 -7.45 4.15
N SER A 151 20.19 -7.15 3.54
CA SER A 151 20.60 -7.68 2.23
C SER A 151 22.02 -8.24 2.30
N SER A 152 22.29 -9.30 1.55
CA SER A 152 23.66 -9.75 1.31
C SER A 152 24.29 -8.90 0.21
N VAL A 153 25.51 -8.42 0.43
CA VAL A 153 26.24 -7.58 -0.54
C VAL A 153 27.64 -8.14 -0.78
N PRO A 154 28.28 -7.86 -1.93
CA PRO A 154 29.69 -8.16 -2.12
C PRO A 154 30.55 -7.41 -1.08
N ILE A 155 31.62 -8.04 -0.61
CA ILE A 155 32.55 -7.40 0.33
C ILE A 155 33.26 -6.20 -0.34
N SER A 156 33.27 -5.06 0.35
CA SER A 156 33.95 -3.84 -0.09
C SER A 156 34.86 -3.35 1.04
N TRP A 157 35.92 -4.12 1.28
CA TRP A 157 36.84 -3.92 2.40
C TRP A 157 37.68 -2.65 2.23
N THR A 158 37.62 -1.75 3.22
CA THR A 158 38.50 -0.57 3.29
C THR A 158 39.40 -0.70 4.49
N ASP A 159 40.67 -1.06 4.28
CA ASP A 159 41.60 -1.24 5.40
C ASP A 159 41.90 0.12 6.06
N VAL A 160 41.55 0.24 7.35
CA VAL A 160 41.81 1.41 8.19
C VAL A 160 42.84 1.11 9.28
N ALA A 161 43.51 -0.04 9.22
CA ALA A 161 44.69 -0.31 10.03
C ALA A 161 45.86 0.64 9.64
N PRO A 162 46.94 0.72 10.45
CA PRO A 162 48.03 1.66 10.22
C PRO A 162 48.74 1.40 8.87
N PRO A 163 49.20 2.47 8.19
CA PRO A 163 49.44 3.81 8.71
C PRO A 163 48.25 4.77 8.66
N ASP A 164 47.09 4.34 8.15
CA ASP A 164 46.11 5.26 7.58
C ASP A 164 44.86 5.52 8.44
N GLY A 165 44.61 4.76 9.52
CA GLY A 165 43.51 5.02 10.47
C GLY A 165 43.95 5.39 11.90
N THR A 166 42.98 5.87 12.69
CA THR A 166 43.23 6.25 14.08
C THR A 166 43.09 5.01 14.95
N HIS A 167 44.20 4.54 15.52
CA HIS A 167 44.20 3.50 16.54
C HIS A 167 43.38 3.99 17.74
N VAL A 168 42.35 3.26 18.13
CA VAL A 168 41.55 3.62 19.30
C VAL A 168 42.39 3.32 20.55
N VAL A 169 43.00 4.35 21.12
CA VAL A 169 44.07 4.22 22.13
C VAL A 169 43.53 3.61 23.44
N ALA A 170 44.18 2.52 23.87
CA ALA A 170 44.05 1.88 25.20
C ALA A 170 42.67 1.30 25.57
N MET A 171 42.02 0.61 24.62
CA MET A 171 40.95 -0.33 24.99
C MET A 171 41.57 -1.48 25.80
N GLY A 172 41.19 -1.57 27.08
CA GLY A 172 41.44 -2.75 27.89
C GLY A 172 40.24 -3.70 27.80
N TYR A 173 40.27 -4.72 28.64
CA TYR A 173 39.17 -5.63 28.87
C TYR A 173 37.84 -4.92 29.20
N ASN A 174 36.74 -5.32 28.56
CA ASN A 174 35.38 -4.79 28.79
C ASN A 174 35.37 -3.25 28.87
N ASN A 175 35.82 -2.61 27.80
CA ASN A 175 35.91 -1.16 27.72
C ASN A 175 35.11 -0.60 26.55
N THR A 176 34.80 0.69 26.62
CA THR A 176 34.12 1.43 25.55
C THR A 176 34.76 2.81 25.41
N THR A 177 34.75 3.39 24.21
CA THR A 177 35.32 4.72 23.96
C THR A 177 34.41 5.50 23.00
N PRO A 178 34.08 6.77 23.32
CA PRO A 178 33.33 7.62 22.41
C PRO A 178 34.18 8.00 21.19
N VAL A 179 33.54 8.03 20.03
CA VAL A 179 34.12 8.36 18.72
C VAL A 179 33.15 9.29 18.00
N ASP A 180 33.62 10.47 17.62
CA ASP A 180 32.83 11.43 16.85
C ASP A 180 32.75 11.00 15.38
N LEU A 181 31.54 10.96 14.83
CA LEU A 181 31.30 10.49 13.45
C LEU A 181 31.70 11.54 12.40
N GLY A 182 31.65 12.83 12.76
CA GLY A 182 31.93 13.93 11.84
C GLY A 182 30.78 14.24 10.87
N PHE A 183 29.64 13.55 10.99
CA PHE A 183 28.39 13.80 10.27
C PHE A 183 27.19 13.28 11.11
N PRO A 184 25.98 13.81 10.91
CA PRO A 184 24.78 13.28 11.55
C PRO A 184 24.40 11.94 10.94
N PHE A 185 24.27 10.91 11.77
CA PHE A 185 23.85 9.57 11.36
C PHE A 185 22.53 9.22 12.05
N LYS A 186 21.51 8.79 11.29
CA LYS A 186 20.24 8.36 11.89
C LYS A 186 20.24 6.88 12.18
N PHE A 187 19.99 6.54 13.44
CA PHE A 187 19.84 5.17 13.91
C PHE A 187 18.50 4.98 14.61
N TYR A 188 17.65 4.10 14.07
CA TYR A 188 16.26 3.89 14.52
C TYR A 188 15.46 5.21 14.65
N GLY A 189 15.63 6.13 13.70
CA GLY A 189 14.94 7.42 13.65
C GLY A 189 15.55 8.52 14.53
N ASN A 190 16.47 8.18 15.43
CA ASN A 190 17.20 9.14 16.25
C ASN A 190 18.48 9.57 15.54
N THR A 191 18.82 10.86 15.59
CA THR A 191 20.05 11.40 14.98
C THR A 191 21.20 11.41 15.99
N TYR A 192 22.37 10.92 15.59
CA TYR A 192 23.58 10.85 16.41
C TYR A 192 24.79 11.41 15.65
N ASP A 193 25.60 12.21 16.35
CA ASP A 193 26.88 12.72 15.83
C ASP A 193 28.10 11.98 16.43
N GLN A 194 27.84 11.07 17.38
CA GLN A 194 28.84 10.33 18.13
C GLN A 194 28.35 8.90 18.39
N MET A 195 29.28 7.94 18.33
CA MET A 195 29.06 6.55 18.73
C MET A 195 30.04 6.14 19.84
N TYR A 196 29.74 5.04 20.51
CA TYR A 196 30.61 4.40 21.50
C TYR A 196 31.07 3.06 20.95
N VAL A 197 32.37 2.91 20.72
CA VAL A 197 32.96 1.65 20.25
C VAL A 197 33.28 0.78 21.44
N ALA A 198 32.83 -0.48 21.48
CA ALA A 198 33.09 -1.39 22.59
C ALA A 198 34.15 -2.44 22.24
N SER A 199 34.94 -2.86 23.24
CA SER A 199 35.96 -3.91 23.06
C SER A 199 35.39 -5.25 22.61
N ASN A 200 34.11 -5.48 22.89
CA ASN A 200 33.40 -6.76 22.75
C ASN A 200 32.63 -6.88 21.42
N GLY A 201 33.08 -6.20 20.36
CA GLY A 201 32.60 -6.41 18.99
C GLY A 201 31.30 -5.72 18.59
N PHE A 202 30.91 -4.66 19.28
CA PHE A 202 29.73 -3.85 18.94
C PHE A 202 30.01 -2.35 19.11
N VAL A 203 29.15 -1.54 18.50
CA VAL A 203 29.08 -0.09 18.76
C VAL A 203 27.70 0.28 19.28
N SER A 204 27.61 1.30 20.14
CA SER A 204 26.34 1.77 20.70
C SER A 204 26.19 3.27 20.62
N PHE A 205 24.95 3.75 20.64
CA PHE A 205 24.64 5.18 20.57
C PHE A 205 24.02 5.69 21.88
N GLY A 206 24.28 6.95 22.20
CA GLY A 206 23.80 7.61 23.44
C GLY A 206 24.54 7.19 24.71
N ALA A 207 24.86 5.91 24.89
CA ALA A 207 25.62 5.39 26.01
C ALA A 207 26.68 4.35 25.56
N GLY A 208 27.80 4.30 26.28
CA GLY A 208 28.83 3.28 26.10
C GLY A 208 28.59 2.08 27.01
N TYR A 209 28.60 0.88 26.44
CA TYR A 209 28.42 -0.38 27.18
C TYR A 209 29.67 -1.26 27.12
N THR A 210 29.80 -2.15 28.11
CA THR A 210 30.97 -3.03 28.27
C THR A 210 30.59 -4.51 28.37
N ASN A 211 29.38 -4.87 27.94
CA ASN A 211 28.80 -6.20 28.12
C ASN A 211 29.58 -7.24 27.31
N SER A 212 29.99 -8.33 27.96
CA SER A 212 30.80 -9.39 27.34
C SER A 212 30.02 -10.65 26.98
N GLY A 213 28.88 -10.88 27.63
CA GLY A 213 28.00 -12.01 27.31
C GLY A 213 27.03 -11.61 26.22
N ASN A 214 27.03 -12.35 25.11
CA ASN A 214 26.13 -12.13 24.00
C ASN A 214 24.73 -12.73 24.27
N GLY A 215 23.74 -12.42 23.44
CA GLY A 215 22.35 -12.83 23.67
C GLY A 215 21.47 -12.69 22.44
N THR A 216 20.29 -13.32 22.48
CA THR A 216 19.29 -13.12 21.42
C THR A 216 18.77 -11.68 21.44
N ILE A 217 18.57 -11.07 20.28
CA ILE A 217 17.90 -9.78 20.13
C ILE A 217 16.60 -9.98 19.31
N PRO A 218 15.51 -9.23 19.56
CA PRO A 218 15.42 -8.11 20.51
C PRO A 218 15.43 -8.55 21.99
N TYR A 219 16.11 -7.79 22.83
CA TYR A 219 16.24 -8.00 24.26
C TYR A 219 16.23 -6.67 24.99
N THR A 220 15.32 -6.49 25.94
CA THR A 220 15.15 -5.20 26.65
C THR A 220 16.28 -4.90 27.65
N GLY A 221 17.25 -5.81 27.83
CA GLY A 221 18.38 -5.63 28.73
C GLY A 221 19.65 -5.22 27.97
N THR A 222 20.52 -4.45 28.62
CA THR A 222 21.71 -3.88 27.96
C THR A 222 22.66 -4.92 27.35
N PRO A 223 23.34 -4.59 26.23
CA PRO A 223 23.41 -3.28 25.60
C PRO A 223 22.34 -3.08 24.51
N ASN A 224 21.58 -1.99 24.59
CA ASN A 224 20.57 -1.58 23.60
C ASN A 224 21.10 -0.41 22.76
N ASN A 225 20.33 0.05 21.77
CA ASN A 225 20.74 1.15 20.88
C ASN A 225 22.08 0.86 20.19
N ALA A 226 22.25 -0.36 19.69
CA ALA A 226 23.56 -0.90 19.34
C ALA A 226 23.58 -1.63 18.00
N ILE A 227 24.75 -1.61 17.38
CA ILE A 227 25.12 -2.38 16.19
C ILE A 227 26.12 -3.45 16.63
N TYR A 228 25.72 -4.72 16.52
CA TYR A 228 26.51 -5.88 16.89
C TYR A 228 27.21 -6.42 15.65
N GLY A 229 28.50 -6.10 15.49
CA GLY A 229 29.31 -6.62 14.37
C GLY A 229 29.73 -8.06 14.60
N LEU A 230 30.18 -8.37 15.81
CA LEU A 230 30.46 -9.73 16.29
C LEU A 230 30.44 -9.70 17.82
N TRP A 231 29.26 -9.43 18.40
CA TRP A 231 29.15 -9.25 19.85
C TRP A 231 29.37 -10.57 20.57
N ASP A 232 30.52 -10.64 21.23
CA ASP A 232 30.94 -11.72 22.12
C ASP A 232 32.09 -11.18 22.99
N TYR A 233 32.68 -12.08 23.75
CA TYR A 233 33.72 -11.80 24.70
C TYR A 233 35.11 -11.61 24.05
N LEU A 234 35.26 -10.51 23.30
CA LEU A 234 36.48 -10.16 22.57
C LEU A 234 37.53 -9.40 23.41
N TYR A 235 38.81 -9.53 23.05
CA TYR A 235 39.94 -9.05 23.84
C TYR A 235 41.01 -8.32 23.02
N PRO A 236 40.80 -7.05 22.64
CA PRO A 236 41.79 -6.24 21.93
C PRO A 236 42.82 -5.68 22.90
N ILE A 237 44.07 -6.16 22.85
CA ILE A 237 45.22 -5.49 23.49
C ILE A 237 46.27 -5.21 22.43
N GLY A 238 46.47 -3.92 22.15
CA GLY A 238 47.38 -3.42 21.12
C GLY A 238 48.73 -4.14 21.12
N GLY A 239 49.03 -4.79 20.00
CA GLY A 239 50.31 -5.41 19.69
C GLY A 239 50.37 -6.94 19.74
N THR A 240 49.54 -7.64 20.53
CA THR A 240 49.64 -9.13 20.66
C THR A 240 48.32 -9.88 20.45
N TYR A 241 47.16 -9.24 20.64
CA TYR A 241 45.83 -9.88 20.61
C TYR A 241 44.82 -9.10 19.75
N GLY A 242 45.32 -8.45 18.69
CA GLY A 242 44.53 -7.60 17.80
C GLY A 242 44.32 -6.17 18.31
N ALA A 243 43.71 -5.34 17.47
CA ALA A 243 43.43 -3.94 17.75
C ALA A 243 42.13 -3.46 17.10
N ILE A 244 41.60 -2.33 17.58
CA ILE A 244 40.44 -1.66 16.99
C ILE A 244 40.89 -0.33 16.38
N TYR A 245 40.53 -0.12 15.11
CA TYR A 245 40.82 1.09 14.36
C TYR A 245 39.53 1.77 13.92
N THR A 246 39.56 3.10 13.88
CA THR A 246 38.42 3.90 13.41
C THR A 246 38.88 4.98 12.47
N ARG A 247 38.05 5.27 11.45
CA ARG A 247 38.33 6.34 10.51
C ARG A 247 37.07 6.79 9.78
N GLN A 248 36.88 8.11 9.72
CA GLN A 248 36.02 8.73 8.71
C GLN A 248 36.76 8.71 7.37
N ILE A 249 36.23 7.97 6.38
CA ILE A 249 36.88 7.80 5.07
C ILE A 249 36.29 8.71 3.99
N SER A 250 35.09 9.26 4.22
CA SER A 250 34.45 10.27 3.37
C SER A 250 33.61 11.23 4.24
N PRO A 251 33.04 12.32 3.69
CA PRO A 251 32.16 13.22 4.45
C PRO A 251 30.98 12.53 5.12
N THR A 252 30.53 11.37 4.62
CA THR A 252 29.38 10.63 5.13
C THR A 252 29.69 9.20 5.53
N VAL A 253 30.91 8.67 5.31
CA VAL A 253 31.22 7.25 5.59
C VAL A 253 32.24 7.12 6.71
N TYR A 254 31.90 6.30 7.71
CA TYR A 254 32.73 5.99 8.86
C TYR A 254 32.96 4.48 8.99
N VAL A 255 34.20 4.07 9.25
CA VAL A 255 34.58 2.65 9.41
C VAL A 255 35.12 2.39 10.82
N VAL A 256 34.64 1.31 11.42
CA VAL A 256 35.20 0.68 12.63
C VAL A 256 35.72 -0.70 12.26
N GLN A 257 37.02 -0.93 12.39
CA GLN A 257 37.67 -2.20 12.07
C GLN A 257 38.19 -2.87 13.34
N TYR A 258 37.76 -4.11 13.57
CA TYR A 258 38.38 -5.04 14.50
C TYR A 258 39.39 -5.85 13.69
N ASP A 259 40.67 -5.74 14.04
CA ASP A 259 41.80 -6.32 13.29
C ASP A 259 42.50 -7.37 14.14
N GLY A 260 42.29 -8.65 13.80
CA GLY A 260 42.89 -9.80 14.49
C GLY A 260 42.55 -9.91 15.98
N VAL A 261 41.36 -9.45 16.40
CA VAL A 261 40.94 -9.41 17.80
C VAL A 261 40.51 -10.80 18.24
N VAL A 262 41.10 -11.32 19.32
CA VAL A 262 40.83 -12.69 19.78
C VAL A 262 39.67 -12.77 20.77
N HIS A 263 39.01 -13.93 20.84
CA HIS A 263 38.11 -14.25 21.96
C HIS A 263 38.90 -14.44 23.27
N CYS A 264 38.34 -13.98 24.39
CA CYS A 264 39.04 -13.98 25.66
C CYS A 264 39.47 -15.40 26.08
N CYS A 265 40.76 -15.50 26.41
CA CYS A 265 41.52 -16.69 26.85
C CYS A 265 41.90 -17.72 25.77
N ASN A 266 41.66 -17.44 24.48
CA ASN A 266 42.14 -18.29 23.38
C ASN A 266 42.88 -17.45 22.31
N ASP A 267 44.19 -17.62 22.21
CA ASP A 267 45.06 -16.90 21.27
C ASP A 267 45.05 -17.47 19.84
N SER A 268 44.27 -18.53 19.61
CA SER A 268 44.22 -19.26 18.34
C SER A 268 43.05 -18.86 17.41
N GLN A 269 42.25 -17.87 17.79
CA GLN A 269 41.00 -17.47 17.09
C GLN A 269 40.94 -15.96 16.89
N PRO A 270 41.74 -15.40 15.97
CA PRO A 270 41.68 -13.98 15.62
C PRO A 270 40.46 -13.70 14.74
N GLU A 271 39.73 -12.64 15.07
CA GLU A 271 38.55 -12.21 14.32
C GLU A 271 38.83 -10.83 13.69
N THR A 272 38.62 -10.74 12.37
CA THR A 272 38.83 -9.53 11.57
C THR A 272 37.55 -9.17 10.82
N PHE A 273 36.90 -8.07 11.23
CA PHE A 273 35.63 -7.62 10.69
C PHE A 273 35.47 -6.10 10.79
N GLN A 274 34.52 -5.54 10.02
CA GLN A 274 34.21 -4.12 10.01
C GLN A 274 32.72 -3.84 10.24
N ILE A 275 32.48 -2.70 10.89
CA ILE A 275 31.19 -2.01 10.94
C ILE A 275 31.39 -0.70 10.17
N VAL A 276 30.64 -0.55 9.06
CA VAL A 276 30.69 0.63 8.19
C VAL A 276 29.36 1.37 8.31
N LEU A 277 29.39 2.67 8.58
CA LEU A 277 28.23 3.55 8.66
C LEU A 277 28.28 4.52 7.48
N ASP A 278 27.19 4.64 6.72
CA ASP A 278 27.04 5.61 5.64
C ASP A 278 25.88 6.56 5.95
N GLY A 279 26.19 7.81 6.28
CA GLY A 279 25.20 8.86 6.56
C GLY A 279 24.59 9.50 5.31
N SER A 280 24.91 9.03 4.10
CA SER A 280 24.20 9.47 2.89
C SER A 280 22.85 8.79 2.73
N ASP A 281 22.73 7.54 3.18
CA ASP A 281 21.51 6.72 3.17
C ASP A 281 21.19 6.11 4.55
N ASP A 282 21.93 6.51 5.60
CA ASP A 282 21.84 6.01 6.98
C ASP A 282 22.04 4.47 7.10
N SER A 283 22.68 3.84 6.12
CA SER A 283 22.92 2.40 6.08
C SER A 283 24.13 1.94 6.88
N ILE A 284 24.09 0.66 7.26
CA ILE A 284 25.12 -0.02 8.04
C ILE A 284 25.59 -1.23 7.25
N THR A 285 26.90 -1.40 7.04
CA THR A 285 27.45 -2.62 6.45
C THR A 285 28.32 -3.36 7.45
N LEU A 286 28.03 -4.64 7.67
CA LEU A 286 28.81 -5.57 8.48
C LEU A 286 29.58 -6.49 7.53
N GLN A 287 30.90 -6.53 7.62
CA GLN A 287 31.72 -7.34 6.71
C GLN A 287 32.85 -8.08 7.41
N TYR A 288 33.15 -9.30 6.94
CA TYR A 288 34.00 -10.27 7.63
C TYR A 288 35.11 -10.76 6.70
N GLN A 289 36.36 -10.66 7.14
CA GLN A 289 37.53 -11.04 6.34
C GLN A 289 38.19 -12.32 6.83
N ASP A 290 38.38 -12.46 8.13
CA ASP A 290 38.99 -13.64 8.77
C ASP A 290 38.22 -13.90 10.07
N VAL A 291 37.31 -14.85 10.05
CA VAL A 291 36.46 -15.19 11.19
C VAL A 291 36.40 -16.69 11.43
N THR A 292 36.70 -17.10 12.67
CA THR A 292 36.89 -18.52 13.00
C THR A 292 35.95 -19.02 14.10
N TYR A 293 35.47 -18.12 14.97
CA TYR A 293 34.68 -18.46 16.14
C TYR A 293 33.34 -17.71 16.20
N VAL A 294 32.47 -18.01 15.23
CA VAL A 294 31.17 -17.33 15.05
C VAL A 294 30.00 -18.01 15.78
N ASN A 295 30.19 -19.22 16.30
CA ASN A 295 29.14 -20.01 16.96
C ASN A 295 28.87 -19.59 18.42
N SER A 296 29.47 -18.49 18.87
CA SER A 296 29.27 -17.89 20.19
C SER A 296 29.03 -16.37 20.10
N ALA A 297 28.64 -15.83 18.93
CA ALA A 297 28.49 -14.39 18.73
C ALA A 297 27.05 -13.98 18.37
N THR A 298 26.71 -12.73 18.69
CA THR A 298 25.51 -12.05 18.20
C THR A 298 25.88 -11.05 17.11
N VAL A 299 25.16 -11.09 15.99
CA VAL A 299 25.32 -10.15 14.88
C VAL A 299 23.96 -9.55 14.55
N GLY A 300 23.88 -8.22 14.42
CA GLY A 300 22.61 -7.53 14.22
C GLY A 300 22.62 -6.06 14.58
N VAL A 301 21.42 -5.47 14.65
CA VAL A 301 21.16 -4.12 15.16
C VAL A 301 19.94 -4.13 16.06
N GLU A 302 19.89 -3.26 17.06
CA GLU A 302 18.77 -3.14 18.00
C GLU A 302 18.51 -1.68 18.40
N ASN A 303 17.23 -1.34 18.58
CA ASN A 303 16.80 -0.01 18.98
C ASN A 303 17.08 0.29 20.47
N ASP A 304 16.85 1.54 20.86
CA ASP A 304 17.10 2.04 22.22
C ASP A 304 16.34 1.32 23.35
N THR A 305 15.13 0.86 23.07
CA THR A 305 14.30 0.14 24.06
C THR A 305 14.56 -1.37 24.09
N GLY A 306 15.35 -1.92 23.16
CA GLY A 306 15.57 -3.37 23.06
C GLY A 306 14.31 -4.15 22.67
N THR A 307 13.38 -3.52 21.95
CA THR A 307 12.10 -4.09 21.52
C THR A 307 12.03 -4.33 20.01
N LYS A 308 12.95 -3.73 19.25
CA LYS A 308 13.07 -3.88 17.80
C LYS A 308 14.53 -4.18 17.46
N ALA A 309 14.74 -5.25 16.72
CA ALA A 309 16.07 -5.65 16.29
C ALA A 309 16.01 -6.35 14.93
N THR A 310 17.11 -6.28 14.20
CA THR A 310 17.40 -7.16 13.06
C THR A 310 18.55 -8.07 13.47
N GLN A 311 18.23 -9.32 13.82
CA GLN A 311 19.23 -10.33 14.19
C GLN A 311 19.68 -11.13 12.96
N LEU A 312 20.97 -11.06 12.63
CA LEU A 312 21.57 -11.85 11.55
C LEU A 312 22.00 -13.23 12.06
N SER A 313 22.61 -13.28 13.23
CA SER A 313 23.13 -14.52 13.80
C SER A 313 23.17 -14.47 15.32
N TYR A 314 22.88 -15.61 15.95
CA TYR A 314 23.13 -15.87 17.36
C TYR A 314 23.60 -17.30 17.56
N ASN A 315 24.81 -17.44 18.11
CA ASN A 315 25.40 -18.73 18.49
C ASN A 315 25.28 -19.84 17.44
N GLN A 316 25.37 -19.48 16.16
CA GLN A 316 25.19 -20.41 15.05
C GLN A 316 26.30 -20.26 14.00
N SER A 317 26.66 -21.37 13.36
CA SER A 317 27.66 -21.43 12.29
C SER A 317 27.02 -21.43 10.90
N GLY A 318 27.70 -20.88 9.90
CA GLY A 318 27.34 -21.01 8.49
C GLY A 318 26.75 -19.77 7.83
N ILE A 319 26.38 -18.75 8.62
CA ILE A 319 25.92 -17.44 8.11
C ILE A 319 27.10 -16.46 8.03
N ILE A 320 27.84 -16.34 9.14
CA ILE A 320 29.04 -15.50 9.21
C ILE A 320 30.23 -16.36 8.79
N VAL A 321 30.81 -16.04 7.64
CA VAL A 321 31.95 -16.74 7.02
C VAL A 321 32.88 -15.72 6.38
N ASP A 322 34.12 -16.12 6.11
CA ASP A 322 35.09 -15.28 5.40
C ASP A 322 34.52 -14.78 4.05
N GLY A 323 34.63 -13.48 3.81
CA GLY A 323 34.13 -12.82 2.60
C GLY A 323 32.63 -12.49 2.64
N ALA A 324 31.92 -12.79 3.72
CA ALA A 324 30.53 -12.37 3.89
C ALA A 324 30.45 -10.86 4.18
N ALA A 325 29.47 -10.20 3.57
CA ALA A 325 29.10 -8.83 3.90
C ALA A 325 27.57 -8.67 3.84
N PHE A 326 27.05 -7.89 4.78
CA PHE A 326 25.63 -7.67 4.97
C PHE A 326 25.36 -6.18 5.09
N LYS A 327 24.50 -5.66 4.22
CA LYS A 327 24.04 -4.27 4.28
C LYS A 327 22.68 -4.23 4.96
N LEU A 328 22.59 -3.41 5.99
CA LEU A 328 21.42 -3.06 6.76
C LEU A 328 21.02 -1.64 6.36
N ALA A 329 20.02 -1.52 5.49
CA ALA A 329 19.50 -0.23 5.05
C ALA A 329 18.31 0.19 5.93
N PRO A 330 18.24 1.45 6.39
CA PRO A 330 17.11 1.92 7.17
C PRO A 330 15.88 2.00 6.28
N VAL A 331 14.90 1.19 6.61
CA VAL A 331 13.56 1.32 6.06
C VAL A 331 12.79 2.25 6.97
N THR A 332 12.43 3.41 6.42
CA THR A 332 11.37 4.22 7.01
C THR A 332 10.06 3.53 6.67
N GLN A 333 9.56 2.70 7.59
CA GLN A 333 8.21 2.20 7.50
C GLN A 333 7.28 3.29 8.05
N TYR A 334 6.33 3.73 7.22
CA TYR A 334 5.11 4.32 7.75
C TYR A 334 4.32 3.20 8.39
N ILE A 335 4.59 2.93 9.67
CA ILE A 335 3.75 2.00 10.43
C ILE A 335 2.50 2.78 10.81
N THR A 336 1.36 2.48 10.17
CA THR A 336 0.09 2.49 10.92
C THR A 336 -0.13 1.08 11.39
N ILE A 337 -0.12 0.95 12.72
CA ILE A 337 -0.39 -0.30 13.42
C ILE A 337 -1.85 -0.66 13.13
N PRO A 338 -2.24 -1.94 12.99
CA PRO A 338 -3.61 -2.39 13.23
C PRO A 338 -3.88 -2.20 14.73
N SER A 339 -4.12 -0.96 15.11
CA SER A 339 -4.54 -0.50 16.42
C SER A 339 -5.84 0.23 16.20
N TYR A 340 -6.76 0.04 17.13
CA TYR A 340 -7.98 0.81 17.09
C TYR A 340 -7.64 2.30 17.29
N ILE A 341 -7.93 3.16 16.31
CA ILE A 341 -7.66 4.59 16.44
C ILE A 341 -8.62 5.19 17.47
N GLN A 342 -8.06 5.93 18.43
CA GLN A 342 -8.81 6.70 19.40
C GLN A 342 -9.38 7.97 18.75
N SER A 343 -10.71 8.07 18.74
CA SER A 343 -11.38 9.38 18.73
C SER A 343 -12.10 9.56 20.07
N SER A 344 -12.24 10.80 20.52
CA SER A 344 -13.00 11.15 21.72
C SER A 344 -14.35 11.76 21.33
N PRO A 345 -15.33 10.93 20.92
CA PRO A 345 -16.67 11.43 20.60
C PRO A 345 -17.37 11.96 21.86
N PRO A 346 -18.41 12.81 21.72
CA PRO A 346 -19.25 13.18 22.86
C PRO A 346 -19.93 11.93 23.45
N LEU A 347 -20.16 11.95 24.77
CA LEU A 347 -20.84 10.87 25.50
C LEU A 347 -22.23 10.60 24.89
N ALA A 348 -22.41 9.40 24.33
CA ALA A 348 -23.67 8.94 23.74
C ALA A 348 -24.24 7.77 24.57
N TRP A 349 -24.53 8.07 25.84
CA TRP A 349 -24.95 7.05 26.80
C TRP A 349 -26.28 6.40 26.41
N THR A 350 -26.29 5.07 26.26
CA THR A 350 -27.50 4.30 25.99
C THR A 350 -27.90 3.56 27.25
N GLU A 351 -28.92 4.04 27.96
CA GLU A 351 -29.34 3.40 29.21
C GLU A 351 -29.96 2.02 28.95
N ILE A 352 -29.33 0.96 29.48
CA ILE A 352 -29.81 -0.41 29.34
C ILE A 352 -30.21 -1.07 30.66
N ALA A 353 -29.97 -0.44 31.81
CA ALA A 353 -30.45 -0.91 33.10
C ALA A 353 -31.99 -0.67 33.20
N PRO A 354 -32.83 -1.71 33.28
CA PRO A 354 -34.27 -1.55 33.41
C PRO A 354 -34.71 -1.24 34.86
N PRO A 355 -35.93 -0.73 35.06
CA PRO A 355 -36.61 -0.77 36.36
C PRO A 355 -36.95 -2.20 36.85
N ASP A 356 -36.90 -3.18 35.95
CA ASP A 356 -37.40 -4.56 36.11
C ASP A 356 -36.39 -5.59 35.54
N ASP A 357 -35.93 -6.50 36.40
CA ASP A 357 -34.76 -7.44 36.33
C ASP A 357 -34.58 -8.36 35.08
N THR A 358 -35.20 -8.10 33.92
CA THR A 358 -35.25 -9.09 32.83
C THR A 358 -33.98 -9.23 31.97
N ASN A 359 -33.00 -8.32 32.07
CA ASN A 359 -31.76 -8.32 31.27
C ASN A 359 -30.47 -8.32 32.11
N VAL A 360 -30.56 -8.76 33.37
CA VAL A 360 -29.41 -8.82 34.30
C VAL A 360 -28.49 -9.98 33.92
N VAL A 361 -27.21 -9.70 33.71
CA VAL A 361 -26.20 -10.75 33.68
C VAL A 361 -25.92 -11.16 35.12
N SER A 362 -26.44 -12.32 35.55
CA SER A 362 -26.07 -12.92 36.84
C SER A 362 -24.64 -13.47 36.78
N VAL A 363 -23.66 -12.58 36.78
CA VAL A 363 -22.24 -12.91 37.01
C VAL A 363 -21.93 -12.72 38.49
N GLY A 364 -21.47 -13.79 39.11
CA GLY A 364 -20.90 -13.73 40.46
C GLY A 364 -19.49 -13.13 40.44
N THR A 365 -18.90 -12.97 41.61
CA THR A 365 -17.55 -12.42 41.78
C THR A 365 -16.50 -13.35 41.19
N ASN A 366 -15.55 -12.81 40.42
CA ASN A 366 -14.52 -13.59 39.71
C ASN A 366 -15.12 -14.68 38.83
N THR A 367 -16.23 -14.36 38.16
CA THR A 367 -16.86 -15.21 37.15
C THR A 367 -17.02 -14.46 35.83
N TYR A 368 -17.38 -15.19 34.78
CA TYR A 368 -17.81 -14.65 33.50
C TYR A 368 -19.10 -15.34 33.05
N THR A 369 -19.82 -14.73 32.13
CA THR A 369 -20.96 -15.33 31.42
C THR A 369 -20.74 -15.19 29.92
N GLN A 370 -21.07 -16.24 29.17
CA GLN A 370 -21.11 -16.21 27.71
C GLN A 370 -22.40 -15.54 27.24
N VAL A 371 -22.30 -14.70 26.23
CA VAL A 371 -23.41 -13.92 25.67
C VAL A 371 -23.34 -14.01 24.14
N ASP A 372 -24.48 -14.29 23.50
CA ASP A 372 -24.61 -14.26 22.04
C ASP A 372 -24.75 -12.80 21.57
N LEU A 373 -23.92 -12.39 20.61
CA LEU A 373 -23.95 -11.03 20.05
C LEU A 373 -25.15 -10.82 19.11
N GLY A 374 -25.60 -11.89 18.45
CA GLY A 374 -26.66 -11.83 17.45
C GLY A 374 -26.22 -11.28 16.09
N PHE A 375 -24.93 -10.99 15.92
CA PHE A 375 -24.25 -10.63 14.67
C PHE A 375 -22.75 -11.02 14.74
N PRO A 376 -22.07 -11.25 13.61
CA PRO A 376 -20.63 -11.43 13.59
C PRO A 376 -19.92 -10.10 13.90
N PHE A 377 -18.93 -10.14 14.79
CA PHE A 377 -18.11 -9.00 15.15
C PHE A 377 -16.63 -9.35 14.97
N ASP A 378 -15.94 -8.62 14.10
CA ASP A 378 -14.54 -8.89 13.80
C ASP A 378 -13.63 -8.18 14.80
N PHE A 379 -12.82 -8.94 15.52
CA PHE A 379 -11.88 -8.44 16.51
C PHE A 379 -10.47 -8.96 16.21
N TYR A 380 -9.54 -8.04 15.91
CA TYR A 380 -8.16 -8.37 15.50
C TYR A 380 -8.09 -9.41 14.36
N GLY A 381 -8.93 -9.24 13.34
CA GLY A 381 -8.95 -10.10 12.14
C GLY A 381 -9.58 -11.47 12.33
N ASN A 382 -10.27 -11.71 13.44
CA ASN A 382 -11.03 -12.93 13.70
C ASN A 382 -12.50 -12.56 13.92
N SER A 383 -13.44 -13.29 13.32
CA SER A 383 -14.88 -13.06 13.48
C SER A 383 -15.46 -13.83 14.66
N TYR A 384 -16.30 -13.17 15.46
CA TYR A 384 -16.94 -13.75 16.65
C TYR A 384 -18.45 -13.47 16.66
N ASP A 385 -19.24 -14.50 16.94
CA ASP A 385 -20.70 -14.40 17.16
C ASP A 385 -21.08 -14.39 18.66
N GLN A 386 -20.09 -14.61 19.52
CA GLN A 386 -20.23 -14.75 20.96
C GLN A 386 -19.10 -14.03 21.70
N MET A 387 -19.41 -13.53 22.89
CA MET A 387 -18.44 -12.92 23.79
C MET A 387 -18.59 -13.44 25.22
N TYR A 388 -17.53 -13.32 26.03
CA TYR A 388 -17.52 -13.65 27.44
C TYR A 388 -17.40 -12.37 28.27
N VAL A 389 -18.45 -12.02 29.00
CA VAL A 389 -18.49 -10.83 29.86
C VAL A 389 -17.99 -11.20 31.25
N ALA A 390 -16.87 -10.62 31.67
CA ALA A 390 -16.23 -10.91 32.95
C ALA A 390 -16.66 -9.91 34.04
N SER A 391 -16.83 -10.41 35.27
CA SER A 391 -17.14 -9.58 36.45
C SER A 391 -16.10 -8.49 36.74
N ASN A 392 -14.86 -8.66 36.27
CA ASN A 392 -13.71 -7.79 36.54
C ASN A 392 -13.50 -6.70 35.47
N GLY A 393 -14.55 -6.23 34.80
CA GLY A 393 -14.52 -5.02 33.97
C GLY A 393 -13.99 -5.18 32.54
N PHE A 394 -14.00 -6.39 31.99
CA PHE A 394 -13.58 -6.66 30.62
C PHE A 394 -14.48 -7.70 29.94
N VAL A 395 -14.39 -7.74 28.61
CA VAL A 395 -15.03 -8.73 27.75
C VAL A 395 -13.95 -9.45 26.95
N SER A 396 -14.08 -10.75 26.72
CA SER A 396 -13.12 -11.52 25.92
C SER A 396 -13.81 -12.38 24.86
N PHE A 397 -13.08 -12.73 23.82
CA PHE A 397 -13.56 -13.54 22.69
C PHE A 397 -12.84 -14.88 22.61
N GLY A 398 -13.53 -15.92 22.13
CA GLY A 398 -13.01 -17.28 22.02
C GLY A 398 -12.85 -18.04 23.35
N ALA A 399 -12.51 -17.36 24.44
CA ALA A 399 -12.44 -17.92 25.78
C ALA A 399 -12.87 -16.90 26.85
N GLY A 400 -13.44 -17.40 27.96
CA GLY A 400 -13.79 -16.59 29.14
C GLY A 400 -12.71 -16.64 30.21
N TYR A 401 -12.47 -15.50 30.87
CA TYR A 401 -11.45 -15.35 31.91
C TYR A 401 -12.03 -14.78 33.20
N THR A 402 -11.35 -15.05 34.32
CA THR A 402 -11.77 -14.61 35.68
C THR A 402 -10.71 -13.75 36.37
N ASN A 403 -9.69 -13.30 35.65
CA ASN A 403 -8.53 -12.59 36.19
C ASN A 403 -8.97 -11.31 36.91
N SER A 404 -8.60 -11.19 38.18
CA SER A 404 -8.94 -10.03 39.03
C SER A 404 -7.82 -9.01 39.18
N GLY A 405 -6.57 -9.38 38.90
CA GLY A 405 -5.45 -8.43 38.89
C GLY A 405 -5.24 -7.91 37.48
N ASN A 406 -5.12 -6.59 37.32
CA ASN A 406 -4.88 -5.93 36.05
C ASN A 406 -3.38 -5.90 35.68
N GLY A 407 -3.07 -5.67 34.41
CA GLY A 407 -1.70 -5.64 33.89
C GLY A 407 -1.54 -4.70 32.71
N ALA A 408 -0.28 -4.34 32.41
CA ALA A 408 0.00 -3.58 31.20
C ALA A 408 -0.20 -4.46 29.95
N ILE A 409 -0.68 -3.87 28.86
CA ILE A 409 -0.88 -4.52 27.56
C ILE A 409 -0.07 -3.76 26.49
N PRO A 410 0.50 -4.42 25.47
CA PRO A 410 0.36 -5.86 25.18
C PRO A 410 1.11 -6.75 26.19
N SER A 411 0.51 -7.87 26.55
CA SER A 411 1.03 -8.90 27.45
C SER A 411 0.61 -10.28 26.96
N THR A 412 1.57 -11.20 26.83
CA THR A 412 1.26 -12.60 26.49
C THR A 412 0.54 -13.38 27.62
N GLY A 413 0.47 -12.79 28.82
CA GLY A 413 -0.25 -13.34 29.97
C GLY A 413 -1.72 -12.95 29.99
N THR A 414 -2.60 -13.92 30.32
CA THR A 414 -4.06 -13.79 30.26
C THR A 414 -4.63 -12.70 31.18
N PRO A 415 -5.80 -12.09 30.84
CA PRO A 415 -6.68 -12.36 29.70
C PRO A 415 -6.14 -11.78 28.39
N ASN A 416 -6.16 -12.55 27.31
CA ASN A 416 -5.86 -12.09 25.94
C ASN A 416 -7.15 -12.11 25.12
N ASN A 417 -7.13 -11.59 23.89
CA ASN A 417 -8.31 -11.52 23.03
C ASN A 417 -9.47 -10.74 23.67
N ALA A 418 -9.16 -9.60 24.30
CA ALA A 418 -10.06 -8.94 25.22
C ALA A 418 -10.18 -7.44 25.00
N ILE A 419 -11.35 -6.92 25.38
CA ILE A 419 -11.70 -5.51 25.50
C ILE A 419 -11.75 -5.19 26.99
N TYR A 420 -10.82 -4.36 27.45
CA TYR A 420 -10.72 -3.92 28.85
C TYR A 420 -11.43 -2.57 28.97
N GLY A 421 -12.67 -2.58 29.48
CA GLY A 421 -13.43 -1.36 29.74
C GLY A 421 -12.94 -0.65 31.00
N LEU A 422 -12.72 -1.40 32.07
CA LEU A 422 -12.07 -0.95 33.31
C LEU A 422 -11.57 -2.18 34.06
N TRP A 423 -10.56 -2.85 33.49
CA TRP A 423 -10.09 -4.12 34.06
C TRP A 423 -9.35 -3.89 35.37
N ASP A 424 -9.96 -4.34 36.45
CA ASP A 424 -9.43 -4.38 37.82
C ASP A 424 -10.27 -5.38 38.64
N TYR A 425 -10.02 -5.49 39.94
CA TYR A 425 -10.75 -6.37 40.83
C TYR A 425 -12.14 -5.80 41.19
N LEU A 426 -13.08 -5.87 40.24
CA LEU A 426 -14.46 -5.42 40.43
C LEU A 426 -15.35 -6.50 41.08
N TYR A 427 -16.40 -6.09 41.78
CA TYR A 427 -17.20 -6.95 42.67
C TYR A 427 -18.72 -6.78 42.49
N PRO A 428 -19.29 -7.23 41.36
CA PRO A 428 -20.73 -7.20 41.13
C PRO A 428 -21.42 -8.32 41.92
N ILE A 429 -22.10 -7.99 43.03
CA ILE A 429 -23.10 -8.85 43.67
C ILE A 429 -24.39 -8.05 43.79
N GLY A 430 -25.41 -8.51 43.07
CA GLY A 430 -26.68 -7.82 42.88
C GLY A 430 -27.19 -7.04 44.10
N GLY A 431 -27.47 -5.76 43.87
CA GLY A 431 -28.19 -4.85 44.77
C GLY A 431 -27.33 -3.99 45.71
N ALA A 432 -26.14 -4.43 46.15
CA ALA A 432 -25.33 -3.67 47.12
C ALA A 432 -23.98 -3.15 46.60
N TYR A 433 -23.47 -3.70 45.50
CA TYR A 433 -22.12 -3.42 44.96
C TYR A 433 -22.12 -3.32 43.41
N GLY A 434 -23.27 -2.94 42.84
CA GLY A 434 -23.50 -2.77 41.41
C GLY A 434 -23.98 -4.01 40.65
N VAL A 435 -24.35 -3.81 39.39
CA VAL A 435 -24.94 -4.83 38.50
C VAL A 435 -24.34 -4.72 37.09
N ILE A 436 -24.26 -5.84 36.37
CA ILE A 436 -23.84 -5.86 34.95
C ILE A 436 -25.05 -6.19 34.07
N TYR A 437 -25.29 -5.37 33.07
CA TYR A 437 -26.35 -5.52 32.09
C TYR A 437 -25.78 -5.75 30.70
N THR A 438 -26.46 -6.55 29.89
CA THR A 438 -26.13 -6.73 28.47
C THR A 438 -27.39 -6.65 27.63
N ARG A 439 -27.27 -6.05 26.44
CA ARG A 439 -28.40 -5.93 25.52
C ARG A 439 -27.95 -5.72 24.08
N GLN A 440 -28.50 -6.51 23.17
CA GLN A 440 -28.51 -6.17 21.75
C GLN A 440 -29.55 -5.06 21.51
N ILE A 441 -29.10 -3.91 21.01
CA ILE A 441 -29.92 -2.70 20.82
C ILE A 441 -30.47 -2.63 19.40
N SER A 442 -29.70 -3.12 18.41
CA SER A 442 -30.08 -3.22 17.01
C SER A 442 -29.49 -4.51 16.41
N PRO A 443 -29.82 -4.88 15.15
CA PRO A 443 -29.21 -6.03 14.49
C PRO A 443 -27.67 -6.05 14.48
N THR A 444 -27.02 -4.90 14.66
CA THR A 444 -25.56 -4.74 14.59
C THR A 444 -24.96 -4.02 15.79
N LEU A 445 -25.74 -3.66 16.82
CA LEU A 445 -25.24 -2.90 17.96
C LEU A 445 -25.49 -3.65 19.28
N TYR A 446 -24.44 -3.84 20.05
CA TYR A 446 -24.47 -4.54 21.34
C TYR A 446 -23.87 -3.69 22.45
N VAL A 447 -24.51 -3.67 23.62
CA VAL A 447 -24.05 -2.89 24.79
C VAL A 447 -23.84 -3.80 26.00
N VAL A 448 -22.71 -3.62 26.67
CA VAL A 448 -22.40 -4.15 28.01
C VAL A 448 -22.27 -2.96 28.97
N GLN A 449 -23.08 -2.90 30.03
CA GLN A 449 -23.06 -1.83 31.03
C GLN A 449 -22.70 -2.39 32.39
N TYR A 450 -21.65 -1.83 33.00
CA TYR A 450 -21.34 -1.99 34.42
C TYR A 450 -21.97 -0.80 35.13
N ASP A 451 -22.97 -1.04 35.99
CA ASP A 451 -23.76 -0.02 36.67
C ASP A 451 -23.47 -0.02 38.17
N GLY A 452 -22.79 1.03 38.64
CA GLY A 452 -22.39 1.20 40.04
C GLY A 452 -21.54 0.05 40.60
N VAL A 453 -20.77 -0.64 39.75
CA VAL A 453 -19.97 -1.81 40.15
C VAL A 453 -18.75 -1.35 40.91
N THR A 454 -18.58 -1.83 42.14
CA THR A 454 -17.50 -1.36 43.01
C THR A 454 -16.25 -2.22 42.90
N HIS A 455 -15.06 -1.64 43.14
CA HIS A 455 -13.85 -2.41 43.42
C HIS A 455 -14.02 -3.30 44.65
N CYS A 456 -13.30 -4.42 44.73
CA CYS A 456 -13.60 -5.42 45.74
C CYS A 456 -13.64 -4.83 47.13
N CYS A 457 -14.75 -5.21 47.76
CA CYS A 457 -14.93 -5.12 49.18
C CYS A 457 -15.08 -3.67 49.67
N SER A 458 -15.36 -2.72 48.76
CA SER A 458 -15.57 -1.29 49.01
C SER A 458 -16.97 -0.87 48.54
N SER A 459 -17.73 -0.14 49.36
CA SER A 459 -19.04 0.41 48.94
C SER A 459 -18.95 1.90 48.55
N THR A 460 -17.74 2.45 48.45
CA THR A 460 -17.52 3.90 48.30
C THR A 460 -16.88 4.28 46.96
N GLN A 461 -16.65 3.30 46.09
CA GLN A 461 -16.01 3.48 44.78
C GLN A 461 -16.86 2.79 43.71
N PRO A 462 -18.09 3.27 43.45
CA PRO A 462 -18.92 2.74 42.39
C PRO A 462 -18.38 3.20 41.03
N GLU A 463 -18.30 2.28 40.07
CA GLU A 463 -17.85 2.58 38.72
C GLU A 463 -18.99 2.25 37.74
N THR A 464 -19.34 3.23 36.90
CA THR A 464 -20.40 3.13 35.89
C THR A 464 -19.85 3.43 34.50
N PHE A 465 -19.77 2.39 33.67
CA PHE A 465 -19.18 2.47 32.33
C PHE A 465 -19.80 1.46 31.36
N GLN A 466 -19.61 1.68 30.06
CA GLN A 466 -20.08 0.80 29.01
C GLN A 466 -18.97 0.36 28.05
N ILE A 467 -19.13 -0.85 27.53
CA ILE A 467 -18.44 -1.38 26.36
C ILE A 467 -19.52 -1.58 25.29
N VAL A 468 -19.44 -0.85 24.20
CA VAL A 468 -20.38 -0.90 23.08
C VAL A 468 -19.67 -1.47 21.85
N LEU A 469 -20.27 -2.46 21.20
CA LEU A 469 -19.75 -3.11 20.00
C LEU A 469 -20.70 -2.77 18.84
N ASP A 470 -20.15 -2.26 17.74
CA ASP A 470 -20.87 -1.97 16.52
C ASP A 470 -20.37 -2.88 15.38
N GLY A 471 -21.19 -3.83 14.97
CA GLY A 471 -20.92 -4.74 13.85
C GLY A 471 -21.15 -4.14 12.47
N THR A 472 -21.50 -2.85 12.34
CA THR A 472 -21.51 -2.19 11.01
C THR A 472 -20.11 -1.84 10.55
N ASP A 473 -19.25 -1.41 11.47
CA ASP A 473 -17.88 -0.97 11.21
C ASP A 473 -16.85 -1.68 12.11
N ASN A 474 -17.29 -2.70 12.86
CA ASN A 474 -16.51 -3.46 13.84
C ASN A 474 -15.83 -2.57 14.92
N SER A 475 -16.39 -1.39 15.17
CA SER A 475 -15.86 -0.48 16.17
C SER A 475 -16.32 -0.82 17.59
N ILE A 476 -15.53 -0.35 18.55
CA ILE A 476 -15.74 -0.49 19.99
C ILE A 476 -15.82 0.91 20.56
N LEU A 477 -16.85 1.20 21.36
CA LEU A 477 -16.94 2.45 22.12
C LEU A 477 -16.87 2.12 23.61
N LEU A 478 -15.85 2.67 24.27
CA LEU A 478 -15.72 2.66 25.73
C LEU A 478 -16.20 4.00 26.26
N GLN A 479 -17.12 4.02 27.22
CA GLN A 479 -17.64 5.27 27.77
C GLN A 479 -17.89 5.21 29.27
N TYR A 480 -17.64 6.33 29.96
CA TYR A 480 -17.59 6.41 31.42
C TYR A 480 -18.54 7.50 31.91
N GLN A 481 -19.47 7.13 32.80
CA GLN A 481 -20.47 8.06 33.33
C GLN A 481 -20.12 8.54 34.74
N ASP A 482 -19.77 7.62 35.63
CA ASP A 482 -19.40 7.90 37.02
C ASP A 482 -18.25 6.97 37.40
N VAL A 483 -17.04 7.51 37.48
CA VAL A 483 -15.83 6.75 37.77
C VAL A 483 -14.97 7.47 38.80
N THR A 484 -14.54 6.73 39.83
CA THR A 484 -13.89 7.33 41.00
C THR A 484 -12.51 6.74 41.30
N TYR A 485 -12.25 5.49 40.89
CA TYR A 485 -11.03 4.76 41.22
C TYR A 485 -10.36 4.12 39.99
N VAL A 486 -9.82 4.98 39.12
CA VAL A 486 -9.25 4.57 37.81
C VAL A 486 -7.74 4.33 37.81
N ASN A 487 -7.04 4.71 38.88
CA ASN A 487 -5.57 4.64 38.97
C ASN A 487 -5.01 3.24 39.28
N SER A 488 -5.88 2.22 39.26
CA SER A 488 -5.54 0.80 39.46
C SER A 488 -6.13 -0.10 38.38
N ALA A 489 -6.53 0.47 37.23
CA ALA A 489 -7.22 -0.28 36.18
C ALA A 489 -6.43 -0.28 34.86
N THR A 490 -6.72 -1.29 34.02
CA THR A 490 -6.30 -1.34 32.61
C THR A 490 -7.49 -1.03 31.72
N VAL A 491 -7.31 -0.14 30.76
CA VAL A 491 -8.30 0.20 29.73
C VAL A 491 -7.66 0.06 28.36
N GLY A 492 -8.34 -0.59 27.43
CA GLY A 492 -7.84 -0.81 26.08
C GLY A 492 -8.36 -2.09 25.43
N VAL A 493 -7.64 -2.58 24.44
CA VAL A 493 -7.97 -3.80 23.68
C VAL A 493 -6.70 -4.56 23.33
N GLU A 494 -6.76 -5.90 23.26
CA GLU A 494 -5.60 -6.75 22.98
C GLU A 494 -5.97 -7.97 22.12
N ASN A 495 -5.06 -8.38 21.23
CA ASN A 495 -5.24 -9.52 20.33
C ASN A 495 -5.12 -10.87 21.04
N ASN A 496 -5.49 -11.95 20.35
CA ASN A 496 -5.52 -13.30 20.92
C ASN A 496 -4.19 -13.82 21.48
N THR A 497 -3.06 -13.33 20.97
CA THR A 497 -1.72 -13.76 21.42
C THR A 497 -1.12 -12.87 22.49
N GLY A 498 -1.75 -11.74 22.82
CA GLY A 498 -1.19 -10.78 23.77
C GLY A 498 0.06 -10.05 23.25
N THR A 499 0.23 -10.01 21.93
CA THR A 499 1.40 -9.42 21.25
C THR A 499 1.09 -8.05 20.65
N LYS A 500 -0.19 -7.73 20.48
CA LYS A 500 -0.67 -6.45 19.93
C LYS A 500 -1.82 -5.95 20.78
N ALA A 501 -1.74 -4.69 21.19
CA ALA A 501 -2.78 -4.06 21.98
C ALA A 501 -2.88 -2.56 21.66
N THR A 502 -4.02 -1.97 21.97
CA THR A 502 -4.18 -0.52 22.13
C THR A 502 -4.45 -0.27 23.61
N GLN A 503 -3.47 0.24 24.35
CA GLN A 503 -3.61 0.59 25.75
C GLN A 503 -3.99 2.06 25.90
N LEU A 504 -5.18 2.34 26.42
CA LEU A 504 -5.64 3.69 26.74
C LEU A 504 -5.17 4.13 28.13
N SER A 505 -5.23 3.23 29.10
CA SER A 505 -4.78 3.52 30.47
C SER A 505 -4.26 2.27 31.17
N TYR A 506 -3.22 2.44 31.98
CA TYR A 506 -2.76 1.45 32.96
C TYR A 506 -2.29 2.15 34.23
N ASN A 507 -2.97 1.89 35.34
CA ASN A 507 -2.61 2.37 36.67
C ASN A 507 -2.29 3.88 36.75
N GLN A 508 -2.99 4.68 35.94
CA GLN A 508 -2.77 6.13 35.83
C GLN A 508 -4.08 6.90 35.95
N SER A 509 -4.01 8.09 36.54
CA SER A 509 -5.15 9.00 36.72
C SER A 509 -5.17 10.09 35.63
N GLY A 510 -6.36 10.59 35.29
CA GLY A 510 -6.54 11.79 34.45
C GLY A 510 -6.94 11.54 32.99
N ILE A 511 -6.86 10.28 32.52
CA ILE A 511 -7.33 9.90 31.18
C ILE A 511 -8.78 9.41 31.25
N ILE A 512 -9.08 8.53 32.20
CA ILE A 512 -10.43 8.03 32.45
C ILE A 512 -11.08 8.95 33.49
N VAL A 513 -12.10 9.68 33.08
CA VAL A 513 -12.85 10.66 33.90
C VAL A 513 -14.33 10.60 33.54
N ASP A 514 -15.19 11.16 34.40
CA ASP A 514 -16.62 11.28 34.12
C ASP A 514 -16.88 11.98 32.78
N GLY A 515 -17.72 11.36 31.95
CA GLY A 515 -18.06 11.84 30.61
C GLY A 515 -17.04 11.52 29.53
N ALA A 516 -15.94 10.83 29.86
CA ALA A 516 -14.99 10.36 28.84
C ALA A 516 -15.61 9.27 27.97
N ALA A 517 -15.31 9.33 26.67
CA ALA A 517 -15.64 8.29 25.71
C ALA A 517 -14.50 8.10 24.71
N PHE A 518 -14.26 6.86 24.32
CA PHE A 518 -13.20 6.46 23.41
C PHE A 518 -13.79 5.49 22.39
N LYS A 519 -13.92 5.97 21.15
CA LYS A 519 -14.22 5.08 20.03
C LYS A 519 -12.90 4.53 19.51
N LEU A 520 -12.87 3.22 19.40
CA LEU A 520 -11.82 2.36 18.89
C LEU A 520 -12.39 1.77 17.59
N ALA A 521 -11.86 2.12 16.41
CA ALA A 521 -12.28 1.53 15.14
C ALA A 521 -11.15 0.72 14.46
N PRO A 522 -11.43 -0.43 13.83
CA PRO A 522 -10.43 -1.18 13.08
C PRO A 522 -9.92 -0.34 11.90
N VAL A 523 -8.61 -0.38 11.68
CA VAL A 523 -7.95 0.35 10.60
C VAL A 523 -7.51 -0.64 9.53
N THR A 524 -8.04 -0.49 8.33
CA THR A 524 -7.46 -1.05 7.10
C THR A 524 -6.41 -0.06 6.61
N GLN A 525 -5.16 -0.49 6.32
CA GLN A 525 -4.14 0.40 5.76
C GLN A 525 -3.43 -0.20 4.53
N TYR A 526 -3.24 0.67 3.54
CA TYR A 526 -2.63 0.46 2.22
C TYR A 526 -1.10 0.59 2.23
N ILE A 527 -0.42 -0.17 1.36
CA ILE A 527 1.02 -0.07 1.08
C ILE A 527 1.20 0.85 -0.14
N THR A 528 2.02 1.90 -0.02
CA THR A 528 2.41 2.76 -1.16
C THR A 528 3.79 2.36 -1.70
N ILE A 529 3.87 1.96 -2.98
CA ILE A 529 5.13 1.59 -3.64
C ILE A 529 5.50 2.68 -4.67
N PRO A 530 6.68 3.34 -4.56
CA PRO A 530 7.19 4.20 -5.61
C PRO A 530 7.47 3.39 -6.89
N SER A 531 6.98 3.84 -8.04
CA SER A 531 7.15 3.17 -9.35
C SER A 531 7.25 4.21 -10.46
N TYR A 532 7.39 3.78 -11.73
CA TYR A 532 7.49 4.66 -12.90
C TYR A 532 6.45 4.33 -13.98
N ILE A 533 5.64 5.31 -14.38
CA ILE A 533 4.70 5.20 -15.53
C ILE A 533 5.43 5.67 -16.79
N GLN A 534 5.24 4.94 -17.88
CA GLN A 534 5.77 5.27 -19.20
C GLN A 534 4.79 6.11 -20.02
N SER A 535 5.31 7.11 -20.71
CA SER A 535 4.68 7.81 -21.84
C SER A 535 5.63 7.81 -23.04
N SER A 536 5.10 7.73 -24.26
CA SER A 536 5.87 7.99 -25.47
C SER A 536 5.75 9.47 -25.85
N MET A 537 6.88 10.10 -26.20
CA MET A 537 6.91 11.52 -26.56
C MET A 537 7.79 11.75 -27.80
N PRO A 538 7.62 12.87 -28.53
CA PRO A 538 8.56 13.26 -29.57
C PRO A 538 9.96 13.51 -28.97
N ILE A 539 11.00 13.09 -29.69
CA ILE A 539 12.39 13.32 -29.25
C ILE A 539 12.71 14.81 -29.15
N THR A 540 13.38 15.21 -28.06
CA THR A 540 13.97 16.55 -27.89
C THR A 540 15.47 16.40 -27.65
N TRP A 541 16.17 16.00 -28.71
CA TRP A 541 17.58 15.63 -28.66
C TRP A 541 18.45 16.72 -28.04
N GLN A 542 19.25 16.35 -27.03
CA GLN A 542 20.19 17.25 -26.38
C GLN A 542 21.60 16.95 -26.89
N GLU A 543 22.09 17.71 -27.86
CA GLU A 543 23.42 17.44 -28.41
C GLU A 543 24.53 17.73 -27.38
N ILE A 544 25.17 16.68 -26.88
CA ILE A 544 26.26 16.76 -25.90
C ILE A 544 27.56 16.13 -26.40
N ALA A 545 27.70 15.74 -27.67
CA ALA A 545 28.93 15.14 -28.20
C ALA A 545 29.43 15.83 -29.50
N PRO A 546 30.75 16.05 -29.67
CA PRO A 546 31.72 16.54 -28.70
C PRO A 546 31.71 18.08 -28.69
N SER A 547 31.27 18.70 -27.59
CA SER A 547 31.41 20.15 -27.39
C SER A 547 32.52 20.46 -26.39
N ASP A 548 33.06 21.68 -26.36
CA ASP A 548 34.23 22.04 -25.54
C ASP A 548 34.03 21.83 -24.02
N ASP A 549 32.78 21.73 -23.55
CA ASP A 549 32.40 21.59 -22.13
C ASP A 549 31.91 20.19 -21.72
N THR A 550 31.98 19.18 -22.60
CA THR A 550 31.41 17.83 -22.34
C THR A 550 32.41 16.86 -21.74
N GLN A 551 31.98 16.10 -20.72
CA GLN A 551 32.84 15.11 -20.07
C GLN A 551 32.70 13.74 -20.76
N VAL A 552 33.80 13.25 -21.32
CA VAL A 552 33.89 11.86 -21.80
C VAL A 552 33.95 10.95 -20.58
N VAL A 553 33.05 9.99 -20.52
CA VAL A 553 33.06 8.95 -19.48
C VAL A 553 34.14 7.94 -19.84
N ALA A 554 35.12 7.73 -18.96
CA ALA A 554 36.24 6.82 -19.19
C ALA A 554 35.83 5.35 -18.98
N VAL A 555 34.99 4.84 -19.87
CA VAL A 555 34.59 3.42 -19.93
C VAL A 555 35.28 2.71 -21.09
N SER A 556 35.59 1.43 -20.88
CA SER A 556 35.94 0.44 -21.90
C SER A 556 34.97 -0.75 -21.81
N ASN A 557 35.24 -1.85 -22.53
CA ASN A 557 34.38 -3.05 -22.49
C ASN A 557 34.11 -3.54 -21.07
N ASP A 558 32.85 -3.79 -20.75
CA ASP A 558 32.39 -4.33 -19.46
C ASP A 558 32.95 -3.54 -18.27
N THR A 559 32.85 -2.22 -18.34
CA THR A 559 33.27 -1.33 -17.25
C THR A 559 32.20 -0.30 -16.94
N TYR A 560 32.35 0.39 -15.82
CA TYR A 560 31.52 1.53 -15.45
C TYR A 560 32.39 2.67 -14.93
N SER A 561 31.82 3.86 -14.84
CA SER A 561 32.42 5.02 -14.18
C SER A 561 31.39 5.73 -13.31
N GLN A 562 31.82 6.20 -12.15
CA GLN A 562 30.98 6.99 -11.25
C GLN A 562 30.90 8.44 -11.72
N VAL A 563 29.70 9.02 -11.68
CA VAL A 563 29.41 10.38 -12.13
C VAL A 563 28.54 11.09 -11.08
N ASN A 564 28.86 12.34 -10.77
CA ASN A 564 28.06 13.17 -9.85
C ASN A 564 26.94 13.88 -10.62
N LEU A 565 25.71 13.82 -10.10
CA LEU A 565 24.55 14.46 -10.74
C LEU A 565 24.53 15.98 -10.52
N GLY A 566 25.09 16.45 -9.41
CA GLY A 566 25.06 17.87 -9.04
C GLY A 566 23.74 18.35 -8.45
N PHE A 567 22.76 17.46 -8.28
CA PHE A 567 21.47 17.65 -7.62
C PHE A 567 20.96 16.32 -7.04
N PRO A 568 20.06 16.33 -6.03
CA PRO A 568 19.40 15.12 -5.55
C PRO A 568 18.39 14.62 -6.58
N PHE A 569 18.40 13.32 -6.84
CA PHE A 569 17.48 12.64 -7.74
C PHE A 569 16.87 11.42 -7.03
N ASP A 570 15.54 11.39 -6.91
CA ASP A 570 14.85 10.29 -6.24
C ASP A 570 14.52 9.16 -7.21
N PHE A 571 15.01 7.96 -6.92
CA PHE A 571 14.78 6.77 -7.72
C PHE A 571 14.25 5.64 -6.83
N TYR A 572 13.04 5.14 -7.13
CA TYR A 572 12.32 4.13 -6.33
C TYR A 572 12.24 4.47 -4.81
N GLY A 573 12.04 5.75 -4.48
CA GLY A 573 11.89 6.22 -3.10
C GLY A 573 13.20 6.48 -2.36
N ASN A 574 14.36 6.22 -2.99
CA ASN A 574 15.67 6.52 -2.46
C ASN A 574 16.27 7.74 -3.16
N THR A 575 16.90 8.65 -2.42
CA THR A 575 17.54 9.84 -2.97
C THR A 575 19.01 9.58 -3.31
N TYR A 576 19.42 9.91 -4.54
CA TYR A 576 20.80 9.76 -5.01
C TYR A 576 21.38 11.08 -5.50
N ASN A 577 22.67 11.30 -5.23
CA ASN A 577 23.43 12.47 -5.73
C ASN A 577 24.51 12.07 -6.77
N GLN A 578 24.64 10.78 -7.01
CA GLN A 578 25.65 10.17 -7.86
C GLN A 578 25.08 8.92 -8.54
N MET A 579 25.63 8.57 -9.70
CA MET A 579 25.24 7.41 -10.48
C MET A 579 26.47 6.70 -11.06
N TYR A 580 26.32 5.44 -11.44
CA TYR A 580 27.33 4.67 -12.15
C TYR A 580 26.89 4.46 -13.59
N VAL A 581 27.67 4.98 -14.54
CA VAL A 581 27.40 4.87 -15.97
C VAL A 581 28.17 3.66 -16.51
N GLY A 582 27.45 2.64 -16.98
CA GLY A 582 28.02 1.41 -17.54
C GLY A 582 28.33 1.52 -19.04
N SER A 583 29.32 0.76 -19.51
CA SER A 583 29.61 0.62 -20.95
C SER A 583 28.43 0.06 -21.72
N ASN A 584 27.68 -0.83 -21.08
CA ASN A 584 26.67 -1.73 -21.66
C ASN A 584 25.26 -1.10 -21.73
N GLY A 585 25.17 0.23 -21.86
CA GLY A 585 23.90 0.91 -22.18
C GLY A 585 22.93 1.13 -21.03
N PHE A 586 23.41 1.12 -19.79
CA PHE A 586 22.60 1.40 -18.59
C PHE A 586 23.33 2.27 -17.58
N VAL A 587 22.55 2.83 -16.64
CA VAL A 587 23.02 3.56 -15.46
C VAL A 587 22.48 2.86 -14.22
N SER A 588 23.27 2.76 -13.15
CA SER A 588 22.83 2.19 -11.87
C SER A 588 23.12 3.12 -10.70
N PHE A 589 22.37 2.96 -9.61
CA PHE A 589 22.50 3.75 -8.39
C PHE A 589 22.99 2.88 -7.22
N GLY A 590 23.78 3.48 -6.32
CA GLY A 590 24.39 2.79 -5.18
C GLY A 590 25.58 1.90 -5.55
N THR A 591 25.43 1.01 -6.53
CA THR A 591 26.49 0.09 -7.02
C THR A 591 26.64 0.15 -8.53
N GLY A 592 27.88 0.09 -9.04
CA GLY A 592 28.18 -0.04 -10.47
C GLY A 592 28.29 -1.49 -10.94
N TYR A 593 27.83 -1.78 -12.14
CA TYR A 593 27.81 -3.14 -12.71
C TYR A 593 28.57 -3.23 -14.04
N THR A 594 29.06 -4.43 -14.34
CA THR A 594 29.80 -4.76 -15.58
C THR A 594 29.05 -5.76 -16.45
N ASN A 595 27.76 -5.97 -16.20
CA ASN A 595 26.98 -7.03 -16.81
C ASN A 595 26.69 -6.70 -18.28
N TYR A 596 27.13 -7.56 -19.21
CA TYR A 596 26.80 -7.46 -20.64
C TYR A 596 25.56 -8.25 -21.03
N ALA A 597 25.28 -9.35 -20.32
CA ALA A 597 24.17 -10.22 -20.63
C ALA A 597 22.85 -9.63 -20.11
N ASN A 598 22.00 -9.20 -21.04
CA ASN A 598 20.72 -8.57 -20.74
C ASN A 598 19.67 -9.58 -20.23
N GLY A 599 18.63 -9.08 -19.54
CA GLY A 599 17.60 -9.89 -18.91
C GLY A 599 16.22 -9.24 -18.90
N VAL A 600 15.23 -9.99 -18.45
CA VAL A 600 13.87 -9.45 -18.22
C VAL A 600 13.85 -8.51 -17.01
N ILE A 601 12.84 -7.64 -16.95
CA ILE A 601 12.57 -6.74 -15.81
C ILE A 601 11.12 -6.96 -15.35
N PRO A 602 10.82 -6.96 -14.04
CA PRO A 602 11.76 -6.97 -12.92
C PRO A 602 12.52 -8.30 -12.83
N ASN A 603 13.76 -8.26 -12.36
CA ASN A 603 14.57 -9.46 -12.12
C ASN A 603 15.43 -9.33 -10.87
N LEU A 604 15.35 -10.31 -9.97
CA LEU A 604 16.13 -10.34 -8.72
C LEU A 604 17.65 -10.44 -8.95
N SER A 605 18.07 -10.82 -10.16
CA SER A 605 19.47 -10.97 -10.56
C SER A 605 20.04 -9.66 -11.08
N THR A 606 21.22 -9.28 -10.57
CA THR A 606 21.91 -8.04 -10.96
C THR A 606 22.17 -7.93 -12.47
N PRO A 607 22.25 -6.71 -13.04
CA PRO A 607 22.19 -5.39 -12.38
C PRO A 607 20.81 -5.10 -11.79
N ASN A 608 20.75 -4.43 -10.63
CA ASN A 608 19.52 -3.96 -10.01
C ASN A 608 19.70 -2.46 -9.71
N ASN A 609 18.63 -1.77 -9.26
CA ASN A 609 18.67 -0.33 -8.99
C ASN A 609 19.11 0.50 -10.20
N ALA A 610 18.58 0.18 -11.37
CA ALA A 610 19.16 0.63 -12.63
C ALA A 610 18.13 1.10 -13.65
N ILE A 611 18.62 1.94 -14.55
CA ILE A 611 17.96 2.50 -15.72
C ILE A 611 18.62 1.93 -16.95
N TYR A 612 17.88 1.17 -17.72
CA TYR A 612 18.31 0.47 -18.92
C TYR A 612 17.90 1.26 -20.16
N GLY A 613 18.84 2.00 -20.74
CA GLY A 613 18.61 2.79 -21.95
C GLY A 613 18.62 1.93 -23.21
N LEU A 614 19.60 1.04 -23.32
CA LEU A 614 19.71 0.01 -24.36
C LEU A 614 20.68 -1.07 -23.85
N TRP A 615 20.26 -1.81 -22.81
CA TRP A 615 21.14 -2.77 -22.15
C TRP A 615 21.41 -3.98 -23.01
N ASP A 616 22.66 -4.09 -23.46
CA ASP A 616 23.20 -5.16 -24.27
C ASP A 616 24.75 -5.15 -24.13
N ASP A 617 25.44 -6.07 -24.79
CA ASP A 617 26.89 -6.14 -24.86
C ASP A 617 27.44 -5.02 -25.77
N LEU A 618 27.68 -3.82 -25.22
CA LEU A 618 28.14 -2.62 -25.94
C LEU A 618 29.62 -2.28 -25.68
N TYR A 619 30.29 -1.69 -26.68
CA TYR A 619 31.76 -1.55 -26.68
C TYR A 619 32.28 -0.11 -26.92
N PRO A 620 32.09 0.83 -25.99
CA PRO A 620 32.44 2.25 -26.18
C PRO A 620 33.92 2.56 -25.90
N ILE A 621 34.85 2.18 -26.78
CA ILE A 621 36.31 2.46 -26.61
C ILE A 621 36.83 3.70 -27.35
N GLY A 622 35.94 4.49 -27.98
CA GLY A 622 36.28 5.64 -28.81
C GLY A 622 36.60 5.30 -30.27
N GLY A 623 36.74 6.32 -31.12
CA GLY A 623 37.06 6.16 -32.54
C GLY A 623 35.90 5.55 -33.33
N LEU A 624 36.12 4.40 -33.97
CA LEU A 624 35.10 3.71 -34.79
C LEU A 624 34.03 2.98 -33.97
N TYR A 625 34.21 2.85 -32.65
CA TYR A 625 33.35 2.08 -31.75
C TYR A 625 32.46 2.96 -30.86
N GLY A 626 32.48 4.28 -31.08
CA GLY A 626 31.70 5.25 -30.29
C GLY A 626 32.25 5.51 -28.89
N ALA A 627 31.61 6.42 -28.16
CA ALA A 627 31.99 6.80 -26.80
C ALA A 627 30.77 7.21 -25.97
N VAL A 628 30.93 7.22 -24.64
CA VAL A 628 29.90 7.67 -23.70
C VAL A 628 30.24 9.07 -23.19
N TYR A 629 29.26 9.97 -23.20
CA TYR A 629 29.37 11.35 -22.77
C TYR A 629 28.37 11.66 -21.66
N THR A 630 28.72 12.57 -20.77
CA THR A 630 27.80 13.08 -19.76
C THR A 630 27.87 14.59 -19.65
N ARG A 631 26.73 15.21 -19.29
CA ARG A 631 26.67 16.64 -19.02
C ARG A 631 25.46 17.00 -18.15
N GLN A 632 25.69 17.82 -17.14
CA GLN A 632 24.63 18.58 -16.47
C GLN A 632 24.27 19.79 -17.35
N ILE A 633 23.04 19.86 -17.84
CA ILE A 633 22.56 20.89 -18.77
C ILE A 633 21.88 22.05 -18.02
N SER A 634 21.28 21.77 -16.86
CA SER A 634 20.65 22.76 -15.98
C SER A 634 20.87 22.38 -14.50
N PRO A 635 20.46 23.22 -13.52
CA PRO A 635 20.52 22.85 -12.11
C PRO A 635 19.79 21.55 -11.75
N THR A 636 18.85 21.09 -12.58
CA THR A 636 18.06 19.87 -12.34
C THR A 636 18.13 18.84 -13.47
N LEU A 637 18.72 19.15 -14.63
CA LEU A 637 18.73 18.24 -15.78
C LEU A 637 20.12 17.69 -16.05
N TYR A 638 20.24 16.36 -16.05
CA TYR A 638 21.47 15.63 -16.38
C TYR A 638 21.25 14.71 -17.59
N VAL A 639 22.25 14.63 -18.48
CA VAL A 639 22.19 13.81 -19.70
C VAL A 639 23.38 12.85 -19.74
N VAL A 640 23.10 11.59 -20.09
CA VAL A 640 24.07 10.54 -20.45
C VAL A 640 23.81 10.13 -21.89
N GLN A 641 24.82 10.18 -22.76
CA GLN A 641 24.72 9.85 -24.19
C GLN A 641 25.71 8.75 -24.56
N TRP A 642 25.22 7.68 -25.17
CA TRP A 642 26.04 6.75 -25.95
C TRP A 642 26.02 7.24 -27.39
N GLU A 643 27.18 7.64 -27.91
CA GLU A 643 27.34 8.22 -29.24
C GLU A 643 28.00 7.22 -30.17
N LYS A 644 27.26 6.74 -31.17
CA LYS A 644 27.73 5.76 -32.17
C LYS A 644 28.38 4.51 -31.56
N VAL A 645 27.88 4.06 -30.41
CA VAL A 645 28.45 2.93 -29.68
C VAL A 645 27.99 1.63 -30.32
N THR A 646 28.92 0.75 -30.67
CA THR A 646 28.61 -0.52 -31.33
C THR A 646 28.49 -1.67 -30.34
N HIS A 647 27.69 -2.68 -30.67
CA HIS A 647 27.71 -3.96 -29.96
C HIS A 647 29.09 -4.62 -30.00
N CYS A 648 29.42 -5.47 -29.01
CA CYS A 648 30.79 -5.92 -28.85
C CYS A 648 31.35 -6.50 -30.12
N CYS A 649 32.57 -6.03 -30.36
CA CYS A 649 33.51 -6.64 -31.26
C CYS A 649 33.09 -6.47 -32.74
N SER A 650 32.06 -5.64 -33.00
CA SER A 650 31.56 -5.22 -34.31
C SER A 650 31.87 -3.74 -34.56
N THR A 651 31.99 -3.34 -35.82
CA THR A 651 31.96 -1.92 -36.25
C THR A 651 30.72 -1.61 -37.10
N SER A 652 29.91 -2.63 -37.37
CA SER A 652 28.58 -2.51 -37.93
C SER A 652 27.58 -2.35 -36.80
N SER A 653 26.56 -1.52 -37.04
CA SER A 653 25.50 -1.18 -36.09
C SER A 653 25.93 -0.27 -34.93
N PRO A 654 26.27 0.99 -35.23
CA PRO A 654 26.44 2.02 -34.21
C PRO A 654 25.07 2.44 -33.65
N GLU A 655 24.99 2.56 -32.33
CA GLU A 655 23.79 2.95 -31.61
C GLU A 655 24.03 4.30 -30.92
N THR A 656 23.11 5.24 -31.13
CA THR A 656 23.15 6.59 -30.58
C THR A 656 21.86 6.88 -29.80
N PHE A 657 21.98 6.94 -28.48
CA PHE A 657 20.84 7.09 -27.56
C PHE A 657 21.24 7.79 -26.26
N GLN A 658 20.22 8.24 -25.52
CA GLN A 658 20.40 9.02 -24.29
C GLN A 658 19.52 8.56 -23.13
N ILE A 659 20.01 8.78 -21.92
CA ILE A 659 19.26 8.79 -20.67
C ILE A 659 19.31 10.21 -20.11
N LEU A 660 18.15 10.82 -19.88
CA LEU A 660 18.00 12.12 -19.25
C LEU A 660 17.36 11.96 -17.88
N LEU A 661 17.92 12.62 -16.87
CA LEU A 661 17.45 12.62 -15.48
C LEU A 661 17.06 14.05 -15.11
N ASP A 662 15.78 14.28 -14.77
CA ASP A 662 15.29 15.60 -14.34
C ASP A 662 14.97 15.58 -12.84
N GLY A 663 15.82 16.18 -12.01
CA GLY A 663 15.62 16.34 -10.57
C GLY A 663 14.54 17.36 -10.17
N ALA A 664 13.87 18.03 -11.12
CA ALA A 664 12.72 18.88 -10.80
C ALA A 664 11.47 18.05 -10.48
N ASP A 665 11.31 16.91 -11.15
CA ASP A 665 10.17 16.00 -11.00
C ASP A 665 10.57 14.52 -10.93
N ASN A 666 11.86 14.24 -10.84
CA ASN A 666 12.48 12.92 -10.79
C ASN A 666 12.16 12.03 -12.02
N SER A 667 11.78 12.63 -13.15
CA SER A 667 11.51 11.88 -14.39
C SER A 667 12.78 11.43 -15.10
N ILE A 668 12.64 10.33 -15.84
CA ILE A 668 13.70 9.73 -16.65
C ILE A 668 13.23 9.74 -18.11
N THR A 669 14.05 10.21 -19.05
CA THR A 669 13.76 10.09 -20.48
C THR A 669 14.80 9.22 -21.17
N LEU A 670 14.35 8.18 -21.86
CA LEU A 670 15.15 7.32 -22.73
C LEU A 670 14.86 7.74 -24.18
N GLN A 671 15.85 8.12 -24.97
CA GLN A 671 15.60 8.55 -26.35
C GLN A 671 16.66 8.09 -27.34
N TYR A 672 16.25 7.85 -28.58
CA TYR A 672 17.03 7.15 -29.61
C TYR A 672 17.11 7.99 -30.88
N GLU A 673 18.32 8.35 -31.31
CA GLU A 673 18.54 9.17 -32.51
C GLU A 673 18.86 8.31 -33.74
N ASP A 674 19.82 7.40 -33.62
CA ASP A 674 20.31 6.52 -34.70
C ASP A 674 20.57 5.14 -34.11
N VAL A 675 19.66 4.20 -34.33
CA VAL A 675 19.69 2.85 -33.76
C VAL A 675 19.34 1.80 -34.80
N THR A 676 20.11 0.71 -34.85
CA THR A 676 20.04 -0.25 -35.97
C THR A 676 20.00 -1.71 -35.56
N ALA A 677 20.49 -2.07 -34.36
CA ALA A 677 20.58 -3.45 -33.86
C ALA A 677 19.95 -3.62 -32.48
N THR A 678 18.65 -3.36 -32.36
CA THR A 678 17.96 -3.28 -31.06
C THR A 678 17.30 -4.59 -30.60
N SER A 679 17.37 -5.66 -31.40
CA SER A 679 16.61 -6.89 -31.19
C SER A 679 17.06 -7.77 -30.02
N SER A 680 18.21 -7.48 -29.41
CA SER A 680 18.78 -8.21 -28.27
C SER A 680 18.91 -7.36 -27.01
N ALA A 681 18.35 -6.16 -26.98
CA ALA A 681 18.51 -5.24 -25.86
C ALA A 681 17.36 -5.35 -24.84
N THR A 682 17.67 -4.94 -23.61
CA THR A 682 16.68 -4.63 -22.57
C THR A 682 16.56 -3.11 -22.39
N VAL A 683 15.32 -2.61 -22.29
CA VAL A 683 15.03 -1.21 -22.00
C VAL A 683 14.00 -1.14 -20.87
N GLY A 684 14.23 -0.28 -19.87
CA GLY A 684 13.34 -0.15 -18.72
C GLY A 684 14.02 0.41 -17.48
N VAL A 685 13.37 0.27 -16.32
CA VAL A 685 13.90 0.67 -15.01
C VAL A 685 13.52 -0.34 -13.96
N GLU A 686 14.36 -0.56 -12.95
CA GLU A 686 14.01 -1.42 -11.81
C GLU A 686 14.61 -0.98 -10.48
N ASN A 687 13.98 -1.41 -9.39
CA ASN A 687 14.31 -1.01 -8.03
C ASN A 687 15.54 -1.76 -7.48
N GLU A 688 15.95 -1.41 -6.26
CA GLU A 688 17.17 -1.93 -5.63
C GLU A 688 17.22 -3.46 -5.49
N ILE A 689 16.07 -4.10 -5.31
CA ILE A 689 15.95 -5.54 -5.10
C ILE A 689 15.74 -6.29 -6.43
N GLY A 690 15.29 -5.59 -7.49
CA GLY A 690 14.92 -6.22 -8.76
C GLY A 690 13.56 -6.96 -8.68
N ASN A 691 12.70 -6.63 -7.71
CA ASN A 691 11.36 -7.21 -7.58
C ASN A 691 10.25 -6.27 -8.09
N TYR A 692 10.59 -5.01 -8.38
CA TYR A 692 9.70 -4.04 -9.02
C TYR A 692 10.45 -3.33 -10.14
N GLY A 693 9.78 -3.18 -11.28
CA GLY A 693 10.40 -2.61 -12.47
C GLY A 693 9.39 -2.36 -13.57
N THR A 694 9.72 -1.41 -14.44
CA THR A 694 8.97 -1.09 -15.66
C THR A 694 9.81 -1.55 -16.85
N GLN A 695 9.42 -2.67 -17.46
CA GLN A 695 10.04 -3.19 -18.67
C GLN A 695 9.40 -2.56 -19.91
N LEU A 696 10.20 -1.92 -20.76
CA LEU A 696 9.74 -1.38 -22.04
C LEU A 696 10.01 -2.36 -23.18
N VAL A 697 11.22 -2.94 -23.21
CA VAL A 697 11.66 -3.86 -24.26
C VAL A 697 12.54 -4.94 -23.67
N TYR A 698 12.40 -6.17 -24.17
CA TYR A 698 13.37 -7.24 -23.99
C TYR A 698 13.41 -8.15 -25.22
N ASN A 699 14.55 -8.17 -25.90
CA ASN A 699 14.81 -9.04 -27.04
C ASN A 699 13.72 -8.98 -28.13
N GLN A 700 13.20 -7.79 -28.42
CA GLN A 700 12.16 -7.57 -29.42
C GLN A 700 12.69 -6.68 -30.56
N ALA A 701 12.62 -7.20 -31.79
CA ALA A 701 12.99 -6.45 -32.98
C ALA A 701 11.91 -5.43 -33.37
N GLY A 702 12.33 -4.25 -33.82
CA GLY A 702 11.44 -3.23 -34.41
C GLY A 702 10.64 -2.38 -33.42
N VAL A 703 10.90 -2.51 -32.11
CA VAL A 703 10.23 -1.70 -31.07
C VAL A 703 11.02 -0.41 -30.78
N ILE A 704 12.34 -0.51 -30.66
CA ILE A 704 13.24 0.65 -30.56
C ILE A 704 13.65 1.05 -31.98
N VAL A 705 13.31 2.29 -32.37
CA VAL A 705 13.55 2.87 -33.70
C VAL A 705 13.98 4.33 -33.57
N ASP A 706 14.59 4.87 -34.62
CA ASP A 706 15.02 6.27 -34.70
C ASP A 706 13.88 7.26 -34.39
N GLY A 707 14.20 8.29 -33.61
CA GLY A 707 13.27 9.36 -33.26
C GLY A 707 12.29 9.01 -32.12
N LEU A 708 12.42 7.83 -31.53
CA LEU A 708 11.61 7.40 -30.39
C LEU A 708 12.15 7.98 -29.07
N ALA A 709 11.24 8.39 -28.19
CA ALA A 709 11.56 8.68 -26.80
C ALA A 709 10.49 8.13 -25.85
N TYR A 710 10.95 7.56 -24.74
CA TYR A 710 10.15 7.14 -23.60
C TYR A 710 10.43 8.06 -22.43
N ARG A 711 9.39 8.65 -21.85
CA ARG A 711 9.48 9.37 -20.59
C ARG A 711 8.83 8.56 -19.49
N LEU A 712 9.63 8.22 -18.48
CA LEU A 712 9.26 7.52 -17.27
C LEU A 712 9.10 8.56 -16.16
N THR A 713 7.88 8.75 -15.69
CA THR A 713 7.59 9.68 -14.58
C THR A 713 7.38 8.89 -13.29
N PRO A 714 8.03 9.29 -12.19
CA PRO A 714 7.82 8.67 -10.90
C PRO A 714 6.38 8.91 -10.47
N PHE A 715 5.77 7.85 -9.97
CA PHE A 715 4.44 7.89 -9.41
C PHE A 715 4.41 7.00 -8.18
N THR A 716 3.46 7.25 -7.29
CA THR A 716 3.17 6.33 -6.20
C THR A 716 2.08 5.39 -6.69
N GLN A 717 2.43 4.11 -6.83
CA GLN A 717 1.46 3.08 -7.18
C GLN A 717 0.72 2.64 -5.91
N ALA A 718 -0.59 2.83 -5.88
CA ALA A 718 -1.50 1.97 -5.14
C ALA A 718 -1.91 0.84 -6.11
N ILE A 719 -1.71 -0.43 -5.76
CA ILE A 719 -1.85 -1.54 -6.70
C ILE A 719 -3.20 -2.23 -6.49
N THR A 720 -4.09 -2.13 -7.48
CA THR A 720 -5.32 -2.92 -7.52
C THR A 720 -5.01 -4.38 -7.92
N VAL A 721 -5.42 -5.32 -7.05
CA VAL A 721 -5.84 -6.74 -7.21
C VAL A 721 -5.47 -7.43 -5.89
N PRO A 722 -6.37 -8.19 -5.26
CA PRO A 722 -6.10 -8.88 -3.99
C PRO A 722 -4.81 -9.69 -4.04
N THR A 723 -3.88 -9.43 -3.15
CA THR A 723 -2.83 -10.41 -2.78
C THR A 723 -3.27 -11.13 -1.50
N TYR A 724 -2.68 -12.28 -1.22
CA TYR A 724 -2.90 -12.94 0.07
C TYR A 724 -1.73 -12.62 1.00
N LEU A 725 -2.01 -12.17 2.22
CA LEU A 725 -0.99 -12.07 3.27
C LEU A 725 -0.87 -13.42 3.96
N THR A 726 0.36 -13.87 4.21
CA THR A 726 0.65 -15.11 4.93
C THR A 726 1.04 -14.83 6.37
N ALA A 727 0.45 -15.58 7.30
CA ALA A 727 0.82 -15.58 8.71
C ALA A 727 0.89 -17.02 9.24
N THR A 728 1.81 -17.27 10.16
CA THR A 728 1.82 -18.54 10.91
C THR A 728 0.75 -18.49 11.99
N VAL A 729 -0.13 -19.49 12.02
CA VAL A 729 -1.18 -19.64 13.04
C VAL A 729 -0.99 -20.96 13.81
N PRO A 730 -1.55 -21.09 15.03
CA PRO A 730 -1.61 -22.40 15.68
C PRO A 730 -2.38 -23.41 14.83
N ILE A 731 -1.94 -24.67 14.83
CA ILE A 731 -2.63 -25.73 14.09
C ILE A 731 -3.97 -26.08 14.75
N THR A 732 -5.02 -26.15 13.93
CA THR A 732 -6.37 -26.56 14.33
C THR A 732 -6.83 -27.70 13.42
N TRP A 733 -6.12 -28.83 13.50
CA TRP A 733 -6.28 -29.96 12.58
C TRP A 733 -7.74 -30.44 12.49
N GLN A 734 -8.21 -30.68 11.26
CA GLN A 734 -9.56 -31.14 10.96
C GLN A 734 -9.45 -32.54 10.38
N ASP A 735 -9.55 -33.57 11.21
CA ASP A 735 -9.46 -34.94 10.73
C ASP A 735 -10.70 -35.30 9.88
N VAL A 736 -10.52 -35.32 8.56
CA VAL A 736 -11.55 -35.70 7.59
C VAL A 736 -11.31 -37.11 7.04
N ALA A 737 -10.27 -37.80 7.50
CA ALA A 737 -10.03 -39.19 7.18
C ALA A 737 -11.01 -40.11 7.95
N PRO A 738 -11.25 -41.35 7.49
CA PRO A 738 -12.11 -42.31 8.16
C PRO A 738 -11.63 -42.59 9.60
N PRO A 739 -12.54 -42.65 10.60
CA PRO A 739 -13.98 -42.93 10.49
C PRO A 739 -14.91 -41.70 10.50
N ALA A 740 -14.39 -40.47 10.41
CA ALA A 740 -15.16 -39.24 10.56
C ALA A 740 -16.12 -38.93 9.38
N GLY A 741 -15.93 -39.57 8.22
CA GLY A 741 -16.76 -39.49 7.00
C GLY A 741 -16.38 -38.35 6.05
N THR A 742 -16.72 -38.29 4.75
CA THR A 742 -17.08 -39.31 3.74
C THR A 742 -16.94 -38.63 2.37
N ASN A 743 -15.75 -38.65 1.74
CA ASN A 743 -15.53 -38.58 0.29
C ASN A 743 -14.05 -38.85 0.02
N VAL A 744 -13.73 -40.13 -0.14
CA VAL A 744 -12.46 -40.54 -0.73
C VAL A 744 -12.45 -40.05 -2.17
N VAL A 745 -11.55 -39.14 -2.49
CA VAL A 745 -11.29 -38.84 -3.89
C VAL A 745 -10.34 -39.92 -4.41
N ALA A 746 -10.88 -40.85 -5.18
CA ALA A 746 -10.07 -41.86 -5.88
C ALA A 746 -9.37 -41.20 -7.08
N LEU A 747 -8.30 -40.44 -6.81
CA LEU A 747 -7.42 -39.93 -7.85
C LEU A 747 -6.38 -40.99 -8.20
N ALA A 748 -6.11 -41.13 -9.49
CA ALA A 748 -4.87 -41.75 -9.93
C ALA A 748 -3.76 -40.70 -9.93
N ASP A 749 -2.55 -41.14 -10.17
CA ASP A 749 -1.43 -40.25 -10.47
C ASP A 749 -1.76 -39.28 -11.59
N ASN A 750 -1.36 -38.02 -11.42
CA ASN A 750 -1.53 -36.96 -12.40
C ASN A 750 -2.98 -36.79 -12.87
N THR A 751 -3.92 -36.84 -11.92
CA THR A 751 -5.35 -36.61 -12.19
C THR A 751 -5.94 -35.56 -11.25
N PHE A 752 -7.15 -35.11 -11.58
CA PHE A 752 -7.93 -34.23 -10.72
C PHE A 752 -9.38 -34.70 -10.67
N THR A 753 -10.11 -34.25 -9.65
CA THR A 753 -11.57 -34.32 -9.62
C THR A 753 -12.14 -32.93 -9.42
N GLN A 754 -13.36 -32.71 -9.91
CA GLN A 754 -14.16 -31.57 -9.50
C GLN A 754 -14.87 -31.85 -8.16
N VAL A 755 -14.98 -30.83 -7.32
CA VAL A 755 -15.66 -30.87 -6.03
C VAL A 755 -16.54 -29.62 -5.88
N ASP A 756 -17.79 -29.80 -5.49
CA ASP A 756 -18.69 -28.70 -5.13
C ASP A 756 -18.36 -28.21 -3.70
N LEU A 757 -18.13 -26.89 -3.55
CA LEU A 757 -17.81 -26.29 -2.25
C LEU A 757 -19.03 -26.17 -1.34
N GLY A 758 -20.23 -26.06 -1.92
CA GLY A 758 -21.48 -25.83 -1.19
C GLY A 758 -21.70 -24.37 -0.75
N PHE A 759 -20.74 -23.48 -1.04
CA PHE A 759 -20.78 -22.03 -0.83
C PHE A 759 -19.89 -21.33 -1.89
N PRO A 760 -20.11 -20.02 -2.18
CA PRO A 760 -19.17 -19.26 -2.99
C PRO A 760 -17.89 -18.98 -2.19
N PHE A 761 -16.73 -19.26 -2.79
CA PHE A 761 -15.42 -18.91 -2.30
C PHE A 761 -14.73 -17.99 -3.30
N GLU A 762 -14.33 -16.80 -2.88
CA GLU A 762 -13.66 -15.84 -3.76
C GLU A 762 -12.15 -16.05 -3.75
N LEU A 763 -11.60 -16.35 -4.92
CA LEU A 763 -10.16 -16.39 -5.14
C LEU A 763 -9.77 -15.22 -6.05
N TYR A 764 -8.89 -14.34 -5.58
CA TYR A 764 -8.50 -13.11 -6.27
C TYR A 764 -9.70 -12.24 -6.70
N GLY A 765 -10.72 -12.12 -5.85
CA GLY A 765 -11.94 -11.34 -6.12
C GLY A 765 -12.89 -11.97 -7.15
N THR A 766 -12.60 -13.19 -7.61
CA THR A 766 -13.51 -13.95 -8.48
C THR A 766 -14.20 -15.04 -7.67
N PRO A 767 -15.55 -15.06 -7.60
CA PRO A 767 -16.29 -16.07 -6.85
C PRO A 767 -16.34 -17.41 -7.59
N TYR A 768 -16.11 -18.50 -6.86
CA TYR A 768 -16.22 -19.87 -7.34
C TYR A 768 -17.08 -20.71 -6.40
N THR A 769 -17.99 -21.50 -6.96
CA THR A 769 -18.79 -22.47 -6.18
C THR A 769 -18.25 -23.90 -6.29
N GLN A 770 -17.19 -24.08 -7.07
CA GLN A 770 -16.57 -25.36 -7.40
C GLN A 770 -15.06 -25.21 -7.42
N MET A 771 -14.35 -26.26 -7.03
CA MET A 771 -12.90 -26.37 -7.15
C MET A 771 -12.50 -27.69 -7.82
N TYR A 772 -11.27 -27.74 -8.33
CA TYR A 772 -10.65 -28.94 -8.87
C TYR A 772 -9.51 -29.35 -7.96
N VAL A 773 -9.63 -30.52 -7.33
CA VAL A 773 -8.62 -31.10 -6.44
C VAL A 773 -7.69 -31.98 -7.26
N GLY A 774 -6.40 -31.62 -7.32
CA GLY A 774 -5.38 -32.37 -8.04
C GLY A 774 -4.68 -33.42 -7.17
N SER A 775 -4.18 -34.50 -7.79
CA SER A 775 -3.38 -35.52 -7.09
C SER A 775 -2.11 -34.94 -6.46
N ASN A 776 -1.59 -33.89 -7.09
CA ASN A 776 -0.25 -33.34 -6.91
C ASN A 776 -0.18 -32.20 -5.87
N GLY A 777 -1.08 -32.19 -4.88
CA GLY A 777 -0.96 -31.30 -3.71
C GLY A 777 -1.44 -29.86 -3.88
N PHE A 778 -2.33 -29.60 -4.84
CA PHE A 778 -2.95 -28.29 -5.05
C PHE A 778 -4.45 -28.39 -5.36
N VAL A 779 -5.16 -27.28 -5.19
CA VAL A 779 -6.53 -27.07 -5.68
C VAL A 779 -6.55 -25.92 -6.67
N SER A 780 -7.37 -26.01 -7.71
CA SER A 780 -7.48 -25.02 -8.78
C SER A 780 -8.93 -24.63 -9.04
N PHE A 781 -9.15 -23.43 -9.56
CA PHE A 781 -10.48 -22.86 -9.76
C PHE A 781 -10.72 -22.56 -11.24
N GLY A 782 -11.96 -22.76 -11.69
CA GLY A 782 -12.35 -22.62 -13.10
C GLY A 782 -11.91 -23.77 -14.01
N ASN A 783 -10.66 -24.25 -13.90
CA ASN A 783 -10.13 -25.39 -14.64
C ASN A 783 -9.39 -26.37 -13.73
N GLY A 784 -9.42 -27.66 -14.10
CA GLY A 784 -8.62 -28.70 -13.45
C GLY A 784 -7.34 -29.01 -14.22
N PHE A 785 -6.29 -29.42 -13.49
CA PHE A 785 -4.95 -29.58 -14.04
C PHE A 785 -4.31 -30.90 -13.61
N THR A 786 -3.43 -31.45 -14.46
CA THR A 786 -2.71 -32.72 -14.24
C THR A 786 -1.20 -32.52 -14.07
N HIS A 787 -0.77 -31.31 -13.69
CA HIS A 787 0.65 -30.92 -13.67
C HIS A 787 1.38 -31.52 -12.46
N ASN A 788 2.51 -32.18 -12.70
CA ASN A 788 3.30 -32.87 -11.69
C ASN A 788 4.63 -32.18 -11.36
N ALA A 789 5.17 -31.39 -12.29
CA ALA A 789 6.34 -30.57 -12.04
C ALA A 789 5.94 -29.25 -11.41
N ASN A 790 6.49 -28.96 -10.23
CA ASN A 790 6.27 -27.71 -9.52
C ASN A 790 7.06 -26.54 -10.14
N GLY A 791 6.73 -25.31 -9.76
CA GLY A 791 7.37 -24.10 -10.31
C GLY A 791 7.39 -22.92 -9.33
N ALA A 792 8.26 -21.95 -9.59
CA ALA A 792 8.29 -20.71 -8.84
C ALA A 792 7.06 -19.85 -9.18
N LEU A 793 6.49 -19.14 -8.22
CA LEU A 793 5.35 -18.24 -8.41
C LEU A 793 5.81 -16.77 -8.29
N PRO A 794 5.16 -15.82 -8.99
CA PRO A 794 4.10 -16.03 -9.97
C PRO A 794 4.62 -16.72 -11.25
N ASN A 795 3.82 -17.64 -11.82
CA ASN A 795 4.18 -18.34 -13.06
C ASN A 795 3.10 -18.18 -14.11
N PRO A 796 3.37 -17.57 -15.28
CA PRO A 796 2.33 -17.46 -16.31
C PRO A 796 1.94 -18.81 -16.93
N ASN A 797 2.74 -19.88 -16.70
CA ASN A 797 2.45 -21.22 -17.18
C ASN A 797 1.57 -22.00 -16.18
N THR A 798 0.60 -22.75 -16.72
CA THR A 798 -0.32 -23.57 -15.93
C THR A 798 0.39 -24.57 -15.02
N PRO A 799 -0.19 -24.91 -13.85
CA PRO A 799 -1.55 -24.61 -13.40
C PRO A 799 -1.70 -23.23 -12.75
N ASN A 800 -2.60 -22.39 -13.28
CA ASN A 800 -2.91 -21.05 -12.75
C ASN A 800 -4.24 -21.04 -11.98
N ASN A 801 -4.57 -19.93 -11.31
CA ASN A 801 -5.81 -19.80 -10.54
C ASN A 801 -5.93 -20.86 -9.43
N ALA A 802 -4.86 -21.06 -8.66
CA ALA A 802 -4.70 -22.22 -7.81
C ALA A 802 -4.09 -21.88 -6.45
N ILE A 803 -4.43 -22.71 -5.46
CA ILE A 803 -3.83 -22.75 -4.12
C ILE A 803 -2.96 -24.00 -4.04
N TYR A 804 -1.68 -23.80 -3.75
CA TYR A 804 -0.65 -24.85 -3.68
C TYR A 804 -0.37 -25.18 -2.21
N GLY A 805 -0.88 -26.34 -1.77
CA GLY A 805 -0.66 -26.82 -0.40
C GLY A 805 0.73 -27.42 -0.22
N LEU A 806 1.12 -28.30 -1.14
CA LEU A 806 2.45 -28.89 -1.24
C LEU A 806 2.61 -29.40 -2.69
N TRP A 807 2.65 -28.48 -3.66
CA TRP A 807 2.63 -28.86 -5.06
C TRP A 807 3.95 -29.50 -5.47
N ASP A 808 3.88 -30.79 -5.81
CA ASP A 808 4.97 -31.64 -6.29
C ASP A 808 4.35 -32.88 -6.97
N ASP A 809 5.18 -33.79 -7.48
CA ASP A 809 4.77 -35.05 -8.10
C ASP A 809 4.29 -36.05 -7.02
N LEU A 810 3.04 -35.94 -6.58
CA LEU A 810 2.44 -36.76 -5.51
C LEU A 810 1.52 -37.87 -6.05
N TYR A 811 1.51 -39.04 -5.37
CA TYR A 811 0.94 -40.28 -5.90
C TYR A 811 -0.12 -40.93 -4.98
N PRO A 812 -1.39 -40.48 -5.00
CA PRO A 812 -2.43 -40.88 -4.04
C PRO A 812 -3.28 -42.09 -4.50
N ILE A 813 -2.72 -43.31 -4.58
CA ILE A 813 -3.46 -44.50 -5.08
C ILE A 813 -4.13 -45.39 -4.00
N GLY A 814 -4.14 -44.98 -2.74
CA GLY A 814 -4.64 -45.77 -1.61
C GLY A 814 -3.69 -46.89 -1.16
N GLY A 815 -3.98 -47.52 -0.02
CA GLY A 815 -3.12 -48.55 0.57
C GLY A 815 -1.87 -47.96 1.23
N ASN A 816 -0.68 -48.37 0.80
CA ASN A 816 0.60 -47.91 1.38
C ASN A 816 1.09 -46.54 0.86
N TYR A 817 0.37 -45.91 -0.09
CA TYR A 817 0.78 -44.66 -0.77
C TYR A 817 -0.09 -43.45 -0.40
N GLY A 818 -0.98 -43.60 0.59
CA GLY A 818 -1.87 -42.53 1.05
C GLY A 818 -3.10 -42.30 0.17
N GLN A 819 -3.93 -41.34 0.59
CA GLN A 819 -5.21 -41.04 -0.05
C GLN A 819 -5.65 -39.59 0.18
N ILE A 820 -6.48 -39.04 -0.71
CA ILE A 820 -7.05 -37.69 -0.59
C ILE A 820 -8.50 -37.77 -0.10
N TYR A 821 -8.82 -36.92 0.87
CA TYR A 821 -10.14 -36.78 1.46
C TYR A 821 -10.64 -35.35 1.33
N THR A 822 -11.96 -35.21 1.15
CA THR A 822 -12.61 -33.89 1.09
C THR A 822 -13.85 -33.88 1.95
N ARG A 823 -14.14 -32.76 2.60
CA ARG A 823 -15.36 -32.60 3.39
C ARG A 823 -15.72 -31.14 3.62
N GLN A 824 -16.99 -30.82 3.44
CA GLN A 824 -17.59 -29.61 3.98
C GLN A 824 -17.83 -29.79 5.48
N ILE A 825 -17.20 -28.97 6.32
CA ILE A 825 -17.27 -29.04 7.79
C ILE A 825 -18.41 -28.18 8.33
N SER A 826 -18.64 -27.01 7.74
CA SER A 826 -19.70 -26.08 8.08
C SER A 826 -20.31 -25.47 6.80
N PRO A 827 -21.36 -24.64 6.89
CA PRO A 827 -21.90 -23.94 5.71
C PRO A 827 -20.86 -23.11 4.94
N THR A 828 -19.76 -22.70 5.56
CA THR A 828 -18.71 -21.87 4.96
C THR A 828 -17.32 -22.50 4.98
N LEU A 829 -17.08 -23.59 5.71
CA LEU A 829 -15.75 -24.20 5.82
C LEU A 829 -15.67 -25.51 5.04
N TYR A 830 -14.69 -25.59 4.14
CA TYR A 830 -14.38 -26.78 3.35
C TYR A 830 -12.94 -27.24 3.57
N VAL A 831 -12.70 -28.54 3.69
CA VAL A 831 -11.38 -29.12 3.93
C VAL A 831 -11.01 -30.12 2.85
N VAL A 832 -9.77 -30.03 2.36
CA VAL A 832 -9.11 -31.00 1.48
C VAL A 832 -7.85 -31.51 2.17
N GLN A 833 -7.77 -32.81 2.44
CA GLN A 833 -6.66 -33.44 3.16
C GLN A 833 -5.95 -34.46 2.26
N TRP A 834 -4.64 -34.34 2.13
CA TRP A 834 -3.75 -35.39 1.64
C TRP A 834 -3.25 -36.16 2.86
N GLU A 835 -3.63 -37.42 2.99
CA GLU A 835 -3.29 -38.29 4.12
C GLU A 835 -2.23 -39.30 3.68
N LYS A 836 -1.01 -39.17 4.21
CA LYS A 836 0.14 -40.06 3.95
C LYS A 836 0.45 -40.24 2.47
N VAL A 837 0.19 -39.22 1.66
CA VAL A 837 0.40 -39.26 0.21
C VAL A 837 1.89 -39.11 -0.05
N THR A 838 2.44 -40.03 -0.83
CA THR A 838 3.89 -40.06 -1.09
C THR A 838 4.25 -39.39 -2.42
N HIS A 839 5.44 -38.83 -2.54
CA HIS A 839 6.01 -38.45 -3.84
C HIS A 839 6.07 -39.65 -4.79
N CYS A 840 6.01 -39.41 -6.11
CA CYS A 840 5.82 -40.48 -7.07
C CYS A 840 6.82 -41.59 -6.85
N CYS A 841 6.23 -42.78 -6.86
CA CYS A 841 6.96 -44.01 -7.06
C CYS A 841 7.85 -44.38 -5.85
N SER A 842 7.64 -43.74 -4.68
CA SER A 842 8.30 -43.99 -3.40
C SER A 842 7.28 -44.28 -2.30
N THR A 843 7.63 -45.09 -1.30
CA THR A 843 6.85 -45.25 -0.05
C THR A 843 7.56 -44.66 1.17
N ALA A 844 8.69 -43.97 0.96
CA ALA A 844 9.60 -43.57 2.03
C ALA A 844 9.28 -42.20 2.64
N SER A 845 8.47 -41.39 1.96
CA SER A 845 8.17 -40.00 2.30
C SER A 845 6.66 -39.76 2.22
N PRO A 846 5.89 -40.27 3.19
CA PRO A 846 4.46 -40.00 3.28
C PRO A 846 4.24 -38.58 3.79
N GLU A 847 3.47 -37.79 3.07
CA GLU A 847 3.15 -36.41 3.42
C GLU A 847 1.68 -36.31 3.84
N THR A 848 1.44 -35.67 4.99
CA THR A 848 0.10 -35.44 5.55
C THR A 848 -0.11 -33.96 5.78
N PHE A 849 -0.98 -33.35 4.97
CA PHE A 849 -1.28 -31.93 4.99
C PHE A 849 -2.71 -31.65 4.51
N GLN A 850 -3.22 -30.46 4.80
CA GLN A 850 -4.57 -30.06 4.39
C GLN A 850 -4.68 -28.60 3.98
N ILE A 851 -5.67 -28.32 3.14
CA ILE A 851 -6.13 -26.98 2.75
C ILE A 851 -7.54 -26.79 3.33
N LEU A 852 -7.71 -25.76 4.14
CA LEU A 852 -8.99 -25.33 4.69
C LEU A 852 -9.41 -24.05 3.97
N LEU A 853 -10.57 -24.03 3.33
CA LEU A 853 -11.15 -22.87 2.65
C LEU A 853 -12.34 -22.37 3.45
N ASP A 854 -12.32 -21.10 3.87
CA ASP A 854 -13.44 -20.47 4.57
C ASP A 854 -14.10 -19.43 3.65
N GLY A 855 -15.34 -19.71 3.25
CA GLY A 855 -16.17 -18.81 2.45
C GLY A 855 -16.88 -17.73 3.26
N ALA A 856 -16.70 -17.67 4.59
CA ALA A 856 -17.21 -16.56 5.40
C ALA A 856 -16.42 -15.27 5.14
N ASP A 857 -15.10 -15.40 4.97
CA ASP A 857 -14.14 -14.30 4.81
C ASP A 857 -13.20 -14.49 3.61
N ASN A 858 -13.41 -15.54 2.80
CA ASN A 858 -12.60 -15.90 1.65
C ASN A 858 -11.11 -16.17 1.99
N THR A 859 -10.82 -16.53 3.23
CA THR A 859 -9.49 -16.94 3.70
C THR A 859 -9.25 -18.42 3.42
N PHE A 860 -7.97 -18.81 3.41
CA PHE A 860 -7.63 -20.23 3.44
C PHE A 860 -6.43 -20.51 4.32
N THR A 861 -6.32 -21.73 4.82
CA THR A 861 -5.21 -22.16 5.69
C THR A 861 -4.60 -23.45 5.17
N LEU A 862 -3.27 -23.48 5.09
CA LEU A 862 -2.48 -24.67 4.79
C LEU A 862 -1.95 -25.22 6.12
N GLN A 863 -2.15 -26.50 6.41
CA GLN A 863 -1.66 -27.12 7.65
C GLN A 863 -0.87 -28.39 7.36
N TYR A 864 0.23 -28.60 8.08
CA TYR A 864 1.16 -29.73 7.90
C TYR A 864 1.26 -30.52 9.20
N GLU A 865 0.86 -31.79 9.19
CA GLU A 865 0.88 -32.67 10.37
C GLU A 865 2.13 -33.56 10.40
N ASP A 866 2.44 -34.23 9.29
CA ASP A 866 3.57 -35.15 9.14
C ASP A 866 4.16 -34.98 7.73
N VAL A 867 5.27 -34.26 7.63
CA VAL A 867 5.92 -33.92 6.36
C VAL A 867 7.43 -34.15 6.42
N THR A 868 7.99 -34.78 5.38
CA THR A 868 9.37 -35.29 5.45
C THR A 868 10.23 -34.92 4.24
N ALA A 869 9.62 -34.71 3.07
CA ALA A 869 10.32 -34.42 1.80
C ALA A 869 9.84 -33.11 1.16
N THR A 870 10.01 -31.99 1.86
CA THR A 870 9.45 -30.69 1.44
C THR A 870 10.38 -29.84 0.56
N ASN A 871 11.58 -30.32 0.24
CA ASN A 871 12.61 -29.56 -0.46
C ASN A 871 12.44 -29.44 -1.98
N SER A 872 11.41 -30.06 -2.56
CA SER A 872 11.07 -30.00 -3.99
C SER A 872 9.65 -29.50 -4.28
N ALA A 873 8.97 -28.91 -3.28
CA ALA A 873 7.59 -28.49 -3.41
C ALA A 873 7.42 -26.97 -3.62
N THR A 874 6.28 -26.60 -4.18
CA THR A 874 5.77 -25.22 -4.21
C THR A 874 4.61 -25.06 -3.23
N VAL A 875 4.62 -24.01 -2.42
CA VAL A 875 3.55 -23.63 -1.49
C VAL A 875 3.17 -22.18 -1.71
N GLY A 876 1.89 -21.88 -1.84
CA GLY A 876 1.42 -20.52 -2.11
C GLY A 876 0.06 -20.46 -2.77
N VAL A 877 -0.22 -19.34 -3.44
CA VAL A 877 -1.48 -19.12 -4.19
C VAL A 877 -1.25 -18.15 -5.33
N GLU A 878 -1.89 -18.35 -6.48
CA GLU A 878 -1.73 -17.46 -7.65
C GLU A 878 -3.02 -17.18 -8.41
N ASN A 879 -3.04 -16.03 -9.09
CA ASN A 879 -4.20 -15.51 -9.81
C ASN A 879 -4.41 -16.22 -11.16
N ILE A 880 -5.53 -15.89 -11.82
CA ILE A 880 -5.98 -16.56 -13.04
C ILE A 880 -4.97 -16.59 -14.19
N ASN A 881 -4.11 -15.57 -14.26
CA ASN A 881 -3.12 -15.42 -15.32
C ASN A 881 -1.70 -15.75 -14.88
N GLY A 882 -1.47 -16.18 -13.63
CA GLY A 882 -0.13 -16.49 -13.13
C GLY A 882 0.79 -15.27 -13.08
N THR A 883 0.22 -14.08 -12.92
CA THR A 883 0.92 -12.78 -12.89
C THR A 883 1.04 -12.21 -11.49
N LYS A 884 0.20 -12.70 -10.56
CA LYS A 884 0.21 -12.31 -9.15
C LYS A 884 0.11 -13.58 -8.31
N ALA A 885 0.99 -13.69 -7.33
CA ALA A 885 1.03 -14.82 -6.43
C ALA A 885 1.55 -14.40 -5.05
N THR A 886 1.15 -15.16 -4.04
CA THR A 886 1.85 -15.21 -2.76
C THR A 886 2.58 -16.54 -2.70
N GLN A 887 3.89 -16.51 -2.98
CA GLN A 887 4.76 -17.67 -2.84
C GLN A 887 5.29 -17.75 -1.40
N THR A 888 5.05 -18.87 -0.74
CA THR A 888 5.62 -19.14 0.59
C THR A 888 6.87 -19.98 0.49
N VAL A 889 6.86 -21.01 -0.36
CA VAL A 889 8.01 -21.91 -0.56
C VAL A 889 8.13 -22.30 -2.03
N TYR A 890 9.36 -22.39 -2.51
CA TYR A 890 9.71 -23.10 -3.73
C TYR A 890 11.07 -23.78 -3.57
N ASN A 891 11.08 -25.10 -3.66
CA ASN A 891 12.28 -25.94 -3.63
C ASN A 891 13.25 -25.61 -2.47
N GLN A 892 12.71 -25.28 -1.30
CA GLN A 892 13.48 -24.87 -0.14
C GLN A 892 13.32 -25.85 1.02
N ALA A 893 14.43 -26.46 1.45
CA ALA A 893 14.45 -27.37 2.58
C ALA A 893 14.26 -26.63 3.92
N GLY A 894 13.52 -27.25 4.85
CA GLY A 894 13.43 -26.81 6.25
C GLY A 894 12.47 -25.66 6.54
N VAL A 895 11.70 -25.19 5.55
CA VAL A 895 10.68 -24.15 5.76
C VAL A 895 9.33 -24.77 6.13
N ILE A 896 8.89 -25.77 5.38
CA ILE A 896 7.70 -26.56 5.71
C ILE A 896 8.12 -27.69 6.65
N VAL A 897 7.56 -27.68 7.86
CA VAL A 897 7.86 -28.60 8.96
C VAL A 897 6.58 -29.03 9.68
N ASP A 898 6.64 -30.14 10.39
CA ASP A 898 5.53 -30.65 11.20
C ASP A 898 4.99 -29.59 12.17
N GLY A 899 3.65 -29.48 12.25
CA GLY A 899 2.96 -28.56 13.12
C GLY A 899 2.87 -27.12 12.59
N LEU A 900 3.39 -26.84 11.39
CA LEU A 900 3.23 -25.56 10.73
C LEU A 900 1.79 -25.39 10.21
N ALA A 901 1.23 -24.20 10.40
CA ALA A 901 0.01 -23.77 9.72
C ALA A 901 0.20 -22.36 9.16
N LEU A 902 -0.13 -22.18 7.89
CA LEU A 902 -0.03 -20.94 7.14
C LEU A 902 -1.43 -20.45 6.80
N HIS A 903 -1.83 -19.33 7.38
CA HIS A 903 -3.12 -18.69 7.12
C HIS A 903 -2.95 -17.58 6.08
N TYR A 904 -3.84 -17.56 5.09
CA TYR A 904 -3.83 -16.66 3.95
C TYR A 904 -5.10 -15.82 3.98
N THR A 905 -4.92 -14.51 4.14
CA THR A 905 -6.04 -13.55 4.19
C THR A 905 -6.09 -12.72 2.90
N PRO A 906 -7.24 -12.67 2.19
CA PRO A 906 -7.40 -11.79 1.06
C PRO A 906 -7.37 -10.34 1.55
N ILE A 907 -6.54 -9.51 0.94
CA ILE A 907 -6.59 -8.06 1.18
C ILE A 907 -7.29 -7.37 0.01
N ILE A 908 -8.28 -6.53 0.31
CA ILE A 908 -8.93 -5.66 -0.67
C ILE A 908 -8.17 -4.33 -0.65
N GLU A 909 -7.58 -3.93 -1.77
CA GLU A 909 -7.15 -2.53 -1.95
C GLU A 909 -8.28 -1.73 -2.64
N GLU A 910 -8.58 -0.52 -2.14
CA GLU A 910 -9.59 0.40 -2.68
C GLU A 910 -9.22 0.86 -4.11
N PRO A 911 -10.19 1.39 -4.88
CA PRO A 911 -9.94 1.79 -6.26
C PRO A 911 -8.87 2.89 -6.34
N PRO A 912 -8.13 2.96 -7.46
CA PRO A 912 -7.08 3.94 -7.63
C PRO A 912 -7.63 5.37 -7.48
N PRO A 913 -6.94 6.27 -6.76
CA PRO A 913 -7.17 7.70 -6.90
C PRO A 913 -7.00 8.08 -8.38
N PRO A 914 -7.79 9.04 -8.90
CA PRO A 914 -7.72 9.47 -10.29
C PRO A 914 -6.29 9.83 -10.67
N GLN A 915 -5.81 9.26 -11.78
CA GLN A 915 -4.53 9.63 -12.39
C GLN A 915 -4.49 11.15 -12.57
N ILE A 916 -3.47 11.83 -12.05
CA ILE A 916 -3.25 13.25 -12.37
C ILE A 916 -2.76 13.30 -13.81
N CYS A 917 -3.66 13.67 -14.73
CA CYS A 917 -3.38 13.70 -16.17
C CYS A 917 -2.47 14.90 -16.52
N ASP A 918 -1.52 14.69 -17.44
CA ASP A 918 -0.61 15.72 -17.97
C ASP A 918 -1.41 16.90 -18.57
N PRO A 919 -1.22 18.15 -18.09
CA PRO A 919 -1.89 19.34 -18.61
C PRO A 919 -1.60 19.68 -20.09
N GLN A 920 -0.67 18.99 -20.78
CA GLN A 920 -0.25 19.37 -22.14
C GLN A 920 -0.59 18.38 -23.27
N GLN A 921 -1.23 17.23 -23.02
CA GLN A 921 -1.63 16.26 -24.07
C GLN A 921 -3.15 16.12 -24.19
N VAL A 922 -3.78 17.23 -24.56
CA VAL A 922 -5.19 17.59 -24.81
C VAL A 922 -6.11 16.83 -25.81
N GLN A 923 -6.15 15.49 -25.99
CA GLN A 923 -7.10 14.89 -26.98
C GLN A 923 -8.58 15.16 -26.56
N PRO A 924 -9.43 15.73 -27.43
CA PRO A 924 -10.83 16.02 -27.12
C PRO A 924 -11.70 14.76 -27.11
N LEU A 925 -12.84 14.81 -26.42
CA LEU A 925 -13.84 13.74 -26.39
C LEU A 925 -15.23 14.22 -26.84
N ASN A 926 -15.99 13.35 -27.50
CA ASN A 926 -17.41 13.54 -27.79
C ASN A 926 -18.23 12.54 -26.98
N VAL A 927 -18.86 12.98 -25.88
CA VAL A 927 -19.57 12.09 -24.95
C VAL A 927 -21.08 12.29 -25.01
N MET A 928 -21.83 11.20 -25.24
CA MET A 928 -23.27 11.18 -25.00
C MET A 928 -23.61 10.40 -23.74
N LEU A 929 -24.18 11.10 -22.76
CA LEU A 929 -24.84 10.49 -21.61
C LEU A 929 -26.21 9.97 -22.05
N VAL A 930 -26.50 8.69 -21.80
CA VAL A 930 -27.75 8.02 -22.15
C VAL A 930 -28.35 7.43 -20.88
N ILE A 931 -29.26 8.19 -20.24
CA ILE A 931 -29.72 7.89 -18.87
C ILE A 931 -31.15 7.35 -18.86
N ASP A 932 -31.35 6.21 -18.21
CA ASP A 932 -32.69 5.68 -17.93
C ASP A 932 -33.45 6.60 -16.95
N ARG A 933 -34.68 6.93 -17.32
CA ARG A 933 -35.66 7.65 -16.50
C ARG A 933 -36.99 6.89 -16.47
N SER A 934 -36.95 5.57 -16.54
CA SER A 934 -38.08 4.66 -16.36
C SER A 934 -38.68 4.76 -14.97
N GLY A 935 -39.86 4.17 -14.77
CA GLY A 935 -40.54 4.19 -13.46
C GLY A 935 -39.79 3.44 -12.36
N SER A 936 -38.93 2.47 -12.70
CA SER A 936 -38.10 1.72 -11.73
C SER A 936 -37.02 2.61 -11.10
N MET A 937 -36.52 3.59 -11.86
CA MET A 937 -35.55 4.59 -11.37
C MET A 937 -36.14 5.56 -10.33
N GLY A 938 -37.44 5.50 -10.03
CA GLY A 938 -38.11 6.44 -9.13
C GLY A 938 -37.54 6.45 -7.71
N GLY A 939 -37.51 7.62 -7.07
CA GLY A 939 -36.98 7.78 -5.72
C GLY A 939 -35.47 8.05 -5.71
N GLN A 940 -34.74 7.37 -4.85
CA GLN A 940 -33.30 7.57 -4.68
C GLN A 940 -32.46 7.24 -5.93
N PRO A 941 -32.77 6.18 -6.72
CA PRO A 941 -31.96 5.83 -7.90
C PRO A 941 -31.81 6.95 -8.93
N ILE A 942 -32.90 7.65 -9.31
CA ILE A 942 -32.81 8.79 -10.24
C ILE A 942 -32.17 10.03 -9.59
N ILE A 943 -32.22 10.18 -8.26
CA ILE A 943 -31.54 11.27 -7.55
C ILE A 943 -30.02 11.06 -7.64
N ASP A 944 -29.56 9.86 -7.32
CA ASP A 944 -28.13 9.52 -7.33
C ASP A 944 -27.59 9.47 -8.76
N ALA A 945 -28.37 8.96 -9.72
CA ALA A 945 -28.00 8.97 -11.14
C ALA A 945 -27.77 10.38 -11.69
N LYS A 946 -28.61 11.35 -11.27
CA LYS A 946 -28.41 12.75 -11.63
C LYS A 946 -27.17 13.34 -10.99
N ALA A 947 -26.97 13.10 -9.70
CA ALA A 947 -25.81 13.59 -8.97
C ALA A 947 -24.51 13.06 -9.60
N ALA A 948 -24.45 11.75 -9.88
CA ALA A 948 -23.31 11.10 -10.50
C ALA A 948 -23.03 11.61 -11.93
N ALA A 949 -24.08 11.77 -12.75
CA ALA A 949 -23.93 12.33 -14.09
C ALA A 949 -23.51 13.81 -14.09
N ILE A 950 -23.93 14.59 -13.09
CA ILE A 950 -23.46 15.98 -12.89
C ILE A 950 -21.98 15.99 -12.53
N THR A 951 -21.56 15.15 -11.58
CA THR A 951 -20.15 14.99 -11.22
C THR A 951 -19.31 14.60 -12.43
N PHE A 952 -19.80 13.69 -13.29
CA PHE A 952 -19.12 13.35 -14.53
C PHE A 952 -18.91 14.57 -15.43
N VAL A 953 -19.94 15.40 -15.64
CA VAL A 953 -19.83 16.63 -16.44
C VAL A 953 -18.86 17.62 -15.81
N ASP A 954 -18.82 17.75 -14.47
CA ASP A 954 -17.90 18.63 -13.75
C ASP A 954 -16.43 18.16 -13.84
N LEU A 955 -16.20 16.87 -14.10
CA LEU A 955 -14.86 16.28 -14.28
C LEU A 955 -14.35 16.36 -15.73
N MET A 956 -15.19 16.70 -16.71
CA MET A 956 -14.79 16.84 -18.11
C MET A 956 -14.06 18.16 -18.37
N ASN A 957 -13.11 18.16 -19.32
CA ASN A 957 -12.46 19.39 -19.76
C ASN A 957 -13.25 20.04 -20.91
N LEU A 958 -14.35 20.72 -20.57
CA LEU A 958 -15.27 21.30 -21.54
C LEU A 958 -14.68 22.46 -22.37
N ASP A 959 -13.44 22.89 -22.11
CA ASP A 959 -12.72 23.78 -23.03
C ASP A 959 -12.41 23.08 -24.37
N ILE A 960 -12.36 21.75 -24.37
CA ILE A 960 -12.12 20.95 -25.58
C ILE A 960 -13.11 19.79 -25.77
N ASP A 961 -13.70 19.27 -24.70
CA ASP A 961 -14.62 18.13 -24.75
C ASP A 961 -16.05 18.59 -25.04
N GLN A 962 -16.83 17.76 -25.72
CA GLN A 962 -18.26 17.95 -25.92
C GLN A 962 -19.05 16.90 -25.14
N VAL A 963 -20.12 17.32 -24.48
CA VAL A 963 -21.05 16.44 -23.77
C VAL A 963 -22.49 16.75 -24.18
N GLY A 964 -23.29 15.70 -24.33
CA GLY A 964 -24.72 15.79 -24.59
C GLY A 964 -25.50 14.80 -23.74
N LEU A 965 -26.83 14.96 -23.71
CA LEU A 965 -27.72 14.13 -22.90
C LEU A 965 -28.89 13.61 -23.73
N ALA A 966 -29.00 12.28 -23.78
CA ALA A 966 -30.22 11.57 -24.14
C ALA A 966 -30.78 10.86 -22.90
N SER A 967 -32.10 10.70 -22.86
CA SER A 967 -32.75 9.90 -21.82
C SER A 967 -33.84 9.04 -22.42
N PHE A 968 -34.18 7.94 -21.75
CA PHE A 968 -35.23 7.04 -22.21
C PHE A 968 -36.13 6.57 -21.08
N ALA A 969 -37.36 6.27 -21.47
CA ALA A 969 -38.37 5.63 -20.65
C ALA A 969 -39.25 4.77 -21.59
N THR A 970 -40.56 5.01 -21.68
CA THR A 970 -41.39 4.43 -22.75
C THR A 970 -40.96 4.88 -24.15
N THR A 971 -40.32 6.05 -24.24
CA THR A 971 -39.72 6.60 -25.47
C THR A 971 -38.40 7.28 -25.11
N ALA A 972 -37.48 7.35 -26.06
CA ALA A 972 -36.23 8.11 -25.92
C ALA A 972 -36.39 9.57 -26.35
N SER A 973 -35.55 10.45 -25.82
CA SER A 973 -35.53 11.87 -26.16
C SER A 973 -34.10 12.40 -26.09
N LEU A 974 -33.74 13.26 -27.05
CA LEU A 974 -32.53 14.08 -26.94
C LEU A 974 -32.87 15.25 -26.03
N ASN A 975 -32.33 15.26 -24.82
CA ASN A 975 -32.59 16.28 -23.83
C ASN A 975 -31.70 17.51 -24.05
N TYR A 976 -30.46 17.28 -24.46
CA TYR A 976 -29.53 18.33 -24.84
C TYR A 976 -28.54 17.83 -25.92
N PRO A 977 -28.30 18.59 -27.00
CA PRO A 977 -27.33 18.23 -28.03
C PRO A 977 -25.88 18.28 -27.51
N LEU A 978 -24.92 17.75 -28.27
CA LEU A 978 -23.50 17.87 -27.93
C LEU A 978 -23.10 19.35 -27.81
N THR A 979 -22.46 19.69 -26.69
CA THR A 979 -22.07 21.06 -26.37
C THR A 979 -20.83 21.10 -25.47
N GLN A 980 -20.18 22.25 -25.41
CA GLN A 980 -19.18 22.60 -24.40
C GLN A 980 -19.80 23.32 -23.19
N ASP A 981 -21.10 23.62 -23.23
CA ASP A 981 -21.84 24.26 -22.14
C ASP A 981 -22.32 23.23 -21.10
N GLY A 982 -21.44 22.93 -20.13
CA GLY A 982 -21.72 21.96 -19.07
C GLY A 982 -22.87 22.36 -18.16
N ASP A 983 -23.07 23.65 -17.91
CA ASP A 983 -24.16 24.13 -17.05
C ASP A 983 -25.52 23.87 -17.68
N ALA A 984 -25.65 24.02 -19.00
CA ALA A 984 -26.86 23.68 -19.71
C ALA A 984 -27.17 22.18 -19.71
N VAL A 985 -26.14 21.33 -19.81
CA VAL A 985 -26.29 19.87 -19.70
C VAL A 985 -26.65 19.46 -18.27
N LYS A 986 -26.02 20.02 -17.24
CA LYS A 986 -26.38 19.81 -15.83
C LYS A 986 -27.82 20.23 -15.53
N ALA A 987 -28.29 21.34 -16.11
CA ALA A 987 -29.69 21.75 -16.00
C ALA A 987 -30.64 20.72 -16.66
N ALA A 988 -30.26 20.16 -17.81
CA ALA A 988 -31.03 19.12 -18.49
C ALA A 988 -31.05 17.79 -17.70
N ILE A 989 -29.94 17.40 -17.07
CA ILE A 989 -29.84 16.24 -16.17
C ILE A 989 -30.78 16.43 -14.97
N ASN A 990 -30.71 17.59 -14.32
CA ASN A 990 -31.58 17.91 -13.17
C ASN A 990 -33.07 17.85 -13.51
N ALA A 991 -33.45 18.16 -14.75
CA ALA A 991 -34.83 18.13 -15.22
C ALA A 991 -35.38 16.72 -15.52
N LEU A 992 -34.57 15.65 -15.47
CA LEU A 992 -35.05 14.29 -15.73
C LEU A 992 -36.08 13.86 -14.67
N VAL A 993 -37.15 13.19 -15.09
CA VAL A 993 -38.19 12.68 -14.18
C VAL A 993 -38.47 11.22 -14.51
N ALA A 994 -38.34 10.38 -13.49
CA ALA A 994 -38.60 8.94 -13.57
C ALA A 994 -40.08 8.66 -13.84
N SER A 995 -40.40 7.98 -14.94
CA SER A 995 -41.75 7.56 -15.30
C SER A 995 -41.74 6.53 -16.43
N GLY A 996 -42.82 5.74 -16.56
CA GLY A 996 -43.03 4.89 -17.73
C GLY A 996 -42.17 3.61 -17.77
N SER A 997 -42.01 3.08 -18.97
CA SER A 997 -41.31 1.82 -19.31
C SER A 997 -39.81 2.05 -19.56
N THR A 998 -39.07 1.07 -20.06
CA THR A 998 -37.61 1.10 -20.26
C THR A 998 -37.26 0.73 -21.71
N ALA A 999 -36.95 1.73 -22.55
CA ALA A 999 -36.63 1.60 -23.98
C ALA A 999 -35.13 1.87 -24.26
N ILE A 1000 -34.26 0.97 -23.81
CA ILE A 1000 -32.79 1.05 -23.94
C ILE A 1000 -32.38 1.21 -25.42
N GLY A 1001 -32.97 0.41 -26.31
CA GLY A 1001 -32.62 0.45 -27.73
C GLY A 1001 -32.93 1.79 -28.39
N ASP A 1002 -34.02 2.44 -28.01
CA ASP A 1002 -34.36 3.78 -28.51
C ASP A 1002 -33.40 4.84 -27.95
N GLY A 1003 -32.97 4.69 -26.68
CA GLY A 1003 -31.99 5.56 -26.04
C GLY A 1003 -30.64 5.55 -26.77
N LEU A 1004 -30.12 4.35 -27.05
CA LEU A 1004 -28.90 4.15 -27.81
C LEU A 1004 -28.98 4.78 -29.22
N ALA A 1005 -30.10 4.63 -29.93
CA ALA A 1005 -30.23 5.20 -31.26
C ALA A 1005 -30.36 6.73 -31.27
N VAL A 1006 -31.00 7.32 -30.26
CA VAL A 1006 -31.05 8.79 -30.11
C VAL A 1006 -29.65 9.34 -29.81
N GLY A 1007 -28.91 8.72 -28.89
CA GLY A 1007 -27.52 9.09 -28.61
C GLY A 1007 -26.63 8.96 -29.84
N GLN A 1008 -26.76 7.86 -30.59
CA GLN A 1008 -25.99 7.63 -31.80
C GLN A 1008 -26.32 8.62 -32.91
N ALA A 1009 -27.60 8.97 -33.07
CA ALA A 1009 -28.01 9.93 -34.09
C ALA A 1009 -27.40 11.32 -33.84
N GLU A 1010 -27.28 11.73 -32.58
CA GLU A 1010 -26.60 12.98 -32.20
C GLU A 1010 -25.10 12.91 -32.47
N LEU A 1011 -24.42 11.84 -32.04
CA LEU A 1011 -22.98 11.64 -32.31
C LEU A 1011 -22.70 11.63 -33.82
N ALA A 1012 -23.52 10.95 -34.62
CA ALA A 1012 -23.34 10.89 -36.06
C ALA A 1012 -23.60 12.23 -36.78
N ALA A 1013 -24.44 13.10 -36.21
CA ALA A 1013 -24.81 14.37 -36.82
C ALA A 1013 -23.87 15.52 -36.43
N ASN A 1014 -23.44 15.55 -35.17
CA ASN A 1014 -22.88 16.76 -34.55
C ASN A 1014 -21.54 16.58 -33.83
N ALA A 1015 -21.05 15.35 -33.65
CA ALA A 1015 -19.73 15.12 -33.05
C ALA A 1015 -18.60 15.59 -33.97
N ASP A 1016 -17.50 16.08 -33.41
CA ASP A 1016 -16.27 16.33 -34.18
C ASP A 1016 -15.79 14.99 -34.80
N PRO A 1017 -15.73 14.87 -36.15
CA PRO A 1017 -15.37 13.62 -36.80
C PRO A 1017 -13.89 13.23 -36.61
N SER A 1018 -13.05 14.12 -36.08
CA SER A 1018 -11.65 13.84 -35.73
C SER A 1018 -11.48 13.24 -34.34
N VAL A 1019 -12.56 13.13 -33.57
CA VAL A 1019 -12.58 12.69 -32.17
C VAL A 1019 -13.47 11.46 -32.02
N ALA A 1020 -12.96 10.41 -31.36
CA ALA A 1020 -13.71 9.18 -31.15
C ALA A 1020 -14.98 9.43 -30.31
N PRO A 1021 -16.17 9.02 -30.78
CA PRO A 1021 -17.41 9.18 -30.04
C PRO A 1021 -17.56 8.13 -28.94
N VAL A 1022 -17.99 8.58 -27.75
CA VAL A 1022 -18.22 7.76 -26.57
C VAL A 1022 -19.69 7.88 -26.14
N MET A 1023 -20.29 6.76 -25.75
CA MET A 1023 -21.64 6.71 -25.20
C MET A 1023 -21.64 6.02 -23.85
N ILE A 1024 -22.19 6.68 -22.82
CA ILE A 1024 -22.31 6.13 -21.47
C ILE A 1024 -23.79 5.85 -21.20
N LEU A 1025 -24.15 4.58 -21.12
CA LEU A 1025 -25.51 4.11 -20.89
C LEU A 1025 -25.71 3.73 -19.42
N LEU A 1026 -26.71 4.29 -18.74
CA LEU A 1026 -27.13 3.91 -17.39
C LEU A 1026 -28.55 3.35 -17.41
N SER A 1027 -28.78 2.15 -16.85
CA SER A 1027 -30.11 1.51 -16.76
C SER A 1027 -30.24 0.58 -15.55
N ASP A 1028 -31.41 0.55 -14.91
CA ASP A 1028 -31.71 -0.32 -13.75
C ASP A 1028 -32.54 -1.58 -14.08
N GLY A 1029 -32.91 -1.78 -15.35
CA GLY A 1029 -33.86 -2.82 -15.71
C GLY A 1029 -33.79 -3.37 -17.13
N TYR A 1030 -34.70 -4.30 -17.41
CA TYR A 1030 -34.89 -4.98 -18.70
C TYR A 1030 -35.51 -4.07 -19.76
N ASN A 1031 -35.01 -4.14 -21.00
CA ASN A 1031 -35.66 -3.48 -22.14
C ASN A 1031 -37.06 -4.07 -22.39
N ASN A 1032 -38.09 -3.26 -22.19
CA ASN A 1032 -39.49 -3.68 -22.26
C ASN A 1032 -40.36 -2.79 -23.16
N ALA A 1033 -39.73 -1.83 -23.86
CA ALA A 1033 -40.32 -0.95 -24.86
C ALA A 1033 -39.28 -0.61 -25.94
N GLY A 1034 -39.72 0.04 -27.03
CA GLY A 1034 -38.83 0.49 -28.10
C GLY A 1034 -38.22 -0.64 -28.94
N GLN A 1035 -37.17 -0.31 -29.68
CA GLN A 1035 -36.44 -1.26 -30.53
C GLN A 1035 -35.48 -2.17 -29.74
N ASP A 1036 -34.96 -3.20 -30.42
CA ASP A 1036 -33.99 -4.15 -29.87
C ASP A 1036 -32.66 -3.45 -29.51
N PRO A 1037 -32.25 -3.47 -28.22
CA PRO A 1037 -31.01 -2.84 -27.76
C PRO A 1037 -29.74 -3.40 -28.40
N ILE A 1038 -29.69 -4.70 -28.70
CA ILE A 1038 -28.49 -5.32 -29.28
C ILE A 1038 -28.27 -4.81 -30.70
N ASN A 1039 -29.34 -4.66 -31.49
CA ASN A 1039 -29.23 -4.10 -32.84
C ASN A 1039 -28.82 -2.63 -32.80
N ALA A 1040 -29.37 -1.83 -31.88
CA ALA A 1040 -28.99 -0.43 -31.71
C ALA A 1040 -27.51 -0.28 -31.29
N ALA A 1041 -27.06 -1.09 -30.32
CA ALA A 1041 -25.67 -1.13 -29.87
C ALA A 1041 -24.72 -1.55 -30.98
N ASN A 1042 -25.04 -2.61 -31.74
CA ASN A 1042 -24.22 -3.07 -32.85
C ASN A 1042 -24.10 -2.01 -33.96
N ASN A 1043 -25.17 -1.25 -34.23
CA ASN A 1043 -25.11 -0.14 -35.19
C ASN A 1043 -24.20 0.99 -34.70
N ALA A 1044 -24.25 1.34 -33.42
CA ALA A 1044 -23.38 2.35 -32.81
C ALA A 1044 -21.91 1.91 -32.82
N LYS A 1045 -21.62 0.67 -32.41
CA LYS A 1045 -20.27 0.07 -32.45
C LYS A 1045 -19.72 -0.01 -33.87
N ALA A 1046 -20.55 -0.40 -34.85
CA ALA A 1046 -20.15 -0.42 -36.26
C ALA A 1046 -19.86 0.97 -36.83
N ALA A 1047 -20.42 2.04 -36.24
CA ALA A 1047 -20.11 3.42 -36.56
C ALA A 1047 -18.88 3.98 -35.82
N GLY A 1048 -18.15 3.14 -35.06
CA GLY A 1048 -16.95 3.53 -34.33
C GLY A 1048 -17.23 4.18 -32.97
N THR A 1049 -18.45 4.08 -32.44
CA THR A 1049 -18.80 4.61 -31.11
C THR A 1049 -18.46 3.60 -30.02
N HIS A 1050 -17.69 4.05 -29.03
CA HIS A 1050 -17.36 3.25 -27.85
C HIS A 1050 -18.50 3.33 -26.83
N ILE A 1051 -19.04 2.19 -26.40
CA ILE A 1051 -20.18 2.13 -25.49
C ILE A 1051 -19.75 1.58 -24.13
N VAL A 1052 -19.92 2.40 -23.10
CA VAL A 1052 -19.79 2.06 -21.69
C VAL A 1052 -21.18 1.87 -21.10
N THR A 1053 -21.40 0.79 -20.34
CA THR A 1053 -22.70 0.49 -19.74
C THR A 1053 -22.61 0.39 -18.22
N ILE A 1054 -23.57 1.00 -17.52
CA ILE A 1054 -23.70 0.97 -16.07
C ILE A 1054 -25.04 0.30 -15.75
N GLY A 1055 -24.97 -0.89 -15.16
CA GLY A 1055 -26.14 -1.64 -14.73
C GLY A 1055 -26.44 -1.41 -13.25
N LEU A 1056 -27.61 -0.83 -12.95
CA LEU A 1056 -27.98 -0.42 -11.60
C LEU A 1056 -28.95 -1.39 -10.91
N GLY A 1057 -28.60 -1.83 -9.70
CA GLY A 1057 -29.44 -2.61 -8.82
C GLY A 1057 -29.61 -4.07 -9.26
N SER A 1058 -30.23 -4.87 -8.39
CA SER A 1058 -30.46 -6.30 -8.60
C SER A 1058 -31.50 -6.63 -9.70
N GLY A 1059 -32.21 -5.62 -10.21
CA GLY A 1059 -33.21 -5.75 -11.27
C GLY A 1059 -32.65 -5.66 -12.69
N VAL A 1060 -31.35 -5.37 -12.83
CA VAL A 1060 -30.72 -5.17 -14.13
C VAL A 1060 -30.45 -6.49 -14.86
N ASP A 1061 -30.62 -6.47 -16.18
CA ASP A 1061 -30.18 -7.56 -17.06
C ASP A 1061 -28.68 -7.41 -17.35
N THR A 1062 -27.83 -7.95 -16.47
CA THR A 1062 -26.37 -7.84 -16.58
C THR A 1062 -25.85 -8.43 -17.89
N ALA A 1063 -26.42 -9.54 -18.36
CA ALA A 1063 -26.02 -10.18 -19.62
C ALA A 1063 -26.33 -9.27 -20.83
N LEU A 1064 -27.49 -8.61 -20.84
CA LEU A 1064 -27.84 -7.63 -21.86
C LEU A 1064 -26.89 -6.41 -21.81
N MET A 1065 -26.61 -5.87 -20.62
CA MET A 1065 -25.75 -4.70 -20.45
C MET A 1065 -24.30 -4.99 -20.87
N GLN A 1066 -23.79 -6.17 -20.56
CA GLN A 1066 -22.49 -6.66 -21.04
C GLN A 1066 -22.46 -6.84 -22.56
N ALA A 1067 -23.55 -7.33 -23.17
CA ALA A 1067 -23.63 -7.50 -24.61
C ALA A 1067 -23.74 -6.16 -25.38
N ILE A 1068 -24.31 -5.13 -24.75
CA ILE A 1068 -24.38 -3.77 -25.29
C ILE A 1068 -22.99 -3.11 -25.28
N ALA A 1069 -22.24 -3.26 -24.19
CA ALA A 1069 -20.91 -2.68 -24.01
C ALA A 1069 -19.94 -3.02 -25.18
N SER A 1070 -18.95 -2.16 -25.39
CA SER A 1070 -17.90 -2.37 -26.40
C SER A 1070 -17.00 -3.56 -26.07
N SER A 1071 -16.63 -3.70 -24.80
CA SER A 1071 -15.87 -4.83 -24.26
C SER A 1071 -16.41 -5.26 -22.90
N PRO A 1072 -16.03 -6.46 -22.40
CA PRO A 1072 -16.42 -6.89 -21.06
C PRO A 1072 -15.95 -5.96 -19.93
N GLN A 1073 -14.89 -5.16 -20.16
CA GLN A 1073 -14.35 -4.20 -19.19
C GLN A 1073 -15.12 -2.88 -19.19
N ASP A 1074 -15.93 -2.61 -20.23
CA ASP A 1074 -16.75 -1.40 -20.35
C ASP A 1074 -18.14 -1.55 -19.69
N PHE A 1075 -18.35 -2.64 -18.95
CA PHE A 1075 -19.56 -2.86 -18.15
C PHE A 1075 -19.26 -2.68 -16.66
N TYR A 1076 -19.97 -1.75 -16.04
CA TYR A 1076 -19.94 -1.47 -14.62
C TYR A 1076 -21.24 -1.94 -13.97
N TYR A 1077 -21.13 -2.77 -12.93
CA TYR A 1077 -22.28 -3.17 -12.12
C TYR A 1077 -22.33 -2.30 -10.86
N ALA A 1078 -23.45 -1.64 -10.63
CA ALA A 1078 -23.73 -0.84 -9.45
C ALA A 1078 -24.78 -1.58 -8.61
N PRO A 1079 -24.39 -2.35 -7.56
CA PRO A 1079 -25.34 -3.06 -6.71
C PRO A 1079 -26.40 -2.15 -6.08
N SER A 1080 -26.04 -0.89 -5.82
CA SER A 1080 -26.89 0.16 -5.28
C SER A 1080 -26.69 1.49 -6.01
N SER A 1081 -27.62 2.42 -5.84
CA SER A 1081 -27.49 3.76 -6.45
C SER A 1081 -26.43 4.63 -5.77
N ALA A 1082 -26.01 4.28 -4.55
CA ALA A 1082 -24.93 4.94 -3.83
C ALA A 1082 -23.55 4.70 -4.49
N ASP A 1083 -23.43 3.67 -5.33
CA ASP A 1083 -22.19 3.33 -6.04
C ASP A 1083 -22.01 4.16 -7.32
N LEU A 1084 -23.06 4.84 -7.78
CA LEU A 1084 -23.04 5.59 -9.05
C LEU A 1084 -22.02 6.75 -9.07
N PRO A 1085 -21.89 7.60 -8.03
CA PRO A 1085 -20.92 8.70 -8.06
C PRO A 1085 -19.49 8.22 -8.30
N GLU A 1086 -19.09 7.12 -7.67
CA GLU A 1086 -17.76 6.53 -7.82
C GLU A 1086 -17.56 5.91 -9.20
N ILE A 1087 -18.57 5.19 -9.72
CA ILE A 1087 -18.51 4.61 -11.07
C ILE A 1087 -18.41 5.70 -12.14
N PHE A 1088 -19.21 6.77 -12.04
CA PHE A 1088 -19.12 7.88 -12.98
C PHE A 1088 -17.79 8.65 -12.87
N ALA A 1089 -17.25 8.84 -11.65
CA ALA A 1089 -15.93 9.41 -11.45
C ALA A 1089 -14.81 8.52 -12.04
N SER A 1090 -14.94 7.19 -11.88
CA SER A 1090 -14.03 6.19 -12.47
C SER A 1090 -14.08 6.22 -13.99
N ILE A 1091 -15.27 6.32 -14.58
CA ILE A 1091 -15.44 6.45 -16.04
C ILE A 1091 -14.83 7.76 -16.53
N ALA A 1092 -15.04 8.89 -15.84
CA ALA A 1092 -14.41 10.17 -16.16
C ALA A 1092 -12.88 10.09 -16.08
N GLY A 1093 -12.33 9.39 -15.08
CA GLY A 1093 -10.89 9.14 -14.93
C GLY A 1093 -10.31 8.14 -15.93
N GLY A 1094 -11.10 7.15 -16.36
CA GLY A 1094 -10.74 6.13 -17.35
C GLY A 1094 -10.66 6.68 -18.78
N PHE A 1095 -11.31 7.82 -19.05
CA PHE A 1095 -11.16 8.56 -20.30
C PHE A 1095 -9.90 9.44 -20.37
N CYS A 1096 -8.94 9.30 -19.44
CA CYS A 1096 -7.61 9.87 -19.64
C CYS A 1096 -6.82 9.12 -20.74
N ARG A 1097 -7.12 9.52 -21.98
CA ARG A 1097 -6.23 9.59 -23.16
C ARG A 1097 -5.19 8.50 -23.32
N GLN A 1098 -5.63 7.25 -23.40
CA GLN A 1098 -4.93 6.27 -24.22
C GLN A 1098 -5.41 6.41 -25.68
N PRO A 1099 -4.55 6.25 -26.69
CA PRO A 1099 -5.06 5.79 -27.98
C PRO A 1099 -5.84 4.49 -27.72
N LEU A 1100 -7.10 4.42 -28.18
CA LEU A 1100 -7.99 3.28 -27.96
C LEU A 1100 -7.21 1.95 -28.05
N PRO A 1101 -7.31 1.04 -27.07
CA PRO A 1101 -6.63 -0.24 -27.12
C PRO A 1101 -7.05 -0.99 -28.38
N TYR A 1102 -6.04 -1.34 -29.16
CA TYR A 1102 -6.14 -2.26 -30.28
C TYR A 1102 -6.85 -3.54 -29.80
N ALA A 1103 -8.03 -3.81 -30.34
CA ALA A 1103 -8.77 -5.03 -30.03
C ALA A 1103 -7.97 -6.25 -30.51
N ASP A 1104 -7.46 -7.05 -29.58
CA ASP A 1104 -6.92 -8.37 -29.86
C ASP A 1104 -8.03 -9.27 -30.40
N GLY A 1105 -8.07 -9.41 -31.72
CA GLY A 1105 -9.03 -10.24 -32.42
C GLY A 1105 -8.84 -10.19 -33.92
N CYS A 1106 -7.76 -10.78 -34.42
CA CYS A 1106 -7.57 -11.19 -35.83
C CYS A 1106 -8.18 -10.25 -36.89
N GLY A 1107 -7.48 -9.16 -37.24
CA GLY A 1107 -7.82 -8.35 -38.40
C GLY A 1107 -6.79 -7.26 -38.66
N PHE A 1108 -5.98 -7.42 -39.72
CA PHE A 1108 -5.15 -6.34 -40.24
C PHE A 1108 -6.05 -5.21 -40.76
N VAL A 1109 -5.95 -4.01 -40.18
CA VAL A 1109 -6.42 -2.76 -40.77
C VAL A 1109 -5.21 -1.85 -40.95
N LEU A 1110 -4.85 -1.60 -42.21
CA LEU A 1110 -3.89 -0.57 -42.59
C LEU A 1110 -4.59 0.78 -42.49
N TRP A 1111 -4.02 1.73 -41.74
CA TRP A 1111 -4.42 3.13 -41.86
C TRP A 1111 -3.88 3.68 -43.18
N GLU A 1112 -4.75 4.40 -43.89
CA GLU A 1112 -4.45 5.17 -45.09
C GLU A 1112 -3.44 6.29 -44.77
N GLU A 1113 -2.14 6.01 -44.92
CA GLU A 1113 -1.19 7.11 -45.10
C GLU A 1113 -1.19 7.51 -46.58
N THR A 1114 -1.68 8.71 -46.86
CA THR A 1114 -1.54 9.32 -48.18
C THR A 1114 -0.09 9.77 -48.36
N VAL A 1115 0.83 8.85 -48.64
CA VAL A 1115 2.24 9.19 -48.92
C VAL A 1115 2.37 9.65 -50.39
N PRO A 1116 2.94 10.83 -50.67
CA PRO A 1116 3.29 11.24 -52.02
C PRO A 1116 4.35 10.28 -52.58
N VAL A 1117 4.02 9.58 -53.66
CA VAL A 1117 4.95 8.69 -54.34
C VAL A 1117 6.06 9.51 -55.02
N THR A 1118 7.26 9.49 -54.44
CA THR A 1118 8.50 9.70 -55.20
C THR A 1118 9.42 8.51 -54.98
N THR A 1119 9.21 7.51 -55.85
CA THR A 1119 10.13 6.46 -56.31
C THR A 1119 10.90 5.60 -55.31
N THR A 1120 10.70 4.28 -55.51
CA THR A 1120 11.47 3.11 -55.05
C THR A 1120 11.37 2.76 -53.58
N ASN A 1121 10.45 1.85 -53.24
CA ASN A 1121 10.79 0.59 -52.59
C ASN A 1121 9.70 -0.47 -52.79
N THR A 1122 10.16 -1.71 -52.99
CA THR A 1122 9.45 -2.97 -53.21
C THR A 1122 8.71 -3.44 -51.96
N LEU A 1123 7.44 -3.86 -52.10
CA LEU A 1123 6.70 -4.57 -51.07
C LEU A 1123 7.08 -6.06 -51.12
N ASP A 1124 7.73 -6.57 -50.08
CA ASP A 1124 8.12 -7.97 -49.98
C ASP A 1124 6.94 -8.81 -49.45
N VAL A 1125 6.36 -9.66 -50.31
CA VAL A 1125 5.17 -10.48 -49.98
C VAL A 1125 5.57 -11.95 -49.94
N THR A 1126 6.25 -12.38 -48.88
CA THR A 1126 6.56 -13.79 -48.65
C THR A 1126 5.62 -14.37 -47.58
N ARG A 1127 4.60 -15.12 -48.07
CA ARG A 1127 3.62 -16.00 -47.37
C ARG A 1127 2.27 -15.35 -46.98
N LEU A 1128 1.26 -15.55 -47.85
CA LEU A 1128 -0.16 -15.52 -47.48
C LEU A 1128 -0.62 -16.92 -47.05
N ALA A 1129 -1.23 -17.03 -45.87
CA ALA A 1129 -1.76 -18.29 -45.31
C ALA A 1129 -3.30 -18.40 -45.38
N GLY A 1130 -3.93 -17.77 -46.38
CA GLY A 1130 -5.38 -17.86 -46.59
C GLY A 1130 -5.92 -16.91 -47.68
N PRO A 1131 -7.20 -17.06 -48.06
CA PRO A 1131 -7.84 -16.22 -49.09
C PRO A 1131 -7.96 -14.76 -48.64
N LEU A 1132 -7.71 -13.83 -49.57
CA LEU A 1132 -7.76 -12.38 -49.32
C LEU A 1132 -9.12 -11.82 -49.73
N ASN A 1133 -9.81 -11.15 -48.80
CA ASN A 1133 -11.09 -10.49 -49.08
C ASN A 1133 -10.83 -8.99 -49.33
N VAL A 1134 -11.14 -8.50 -50.54
CA VAL A 1134 -10.78 -7.14 -50.94
C VAL A 1134 -11.87 -6.16 -50.50
N SER A 1135 -11.54 -5.23 -49.61
CA SER A 1135 -12.33 -4.03 -49.31
C SER A 1135 -11.70 -2.82 -50.00
N GLY A 1136 -12.17 -2.51 -51.21
CA GLY A 1136 -11.67 -1.39 -52.02
C GLY A 1136 -11.35 -1.78 -53.46
N ARG A 1137 -10.62 -0.90 -54.19
CA ARG A 1137 -10.12 -1.17 -55.55
C ARG A 1137 -8.62 -1.45 -55.52
N LEU A 1138 -8.23 -2.70 -55.74
CA LEU A 1138 -6.83 -3.06 -55.89
C LEU A 1138 -6.35 -2.68 -57.30
N LYS A 1139 -5.36 -1.79 -57.41
CA LYS A 1139 -4.75 -1.38 -58.70
C LYS A 1139 -3.27 -1.69 -58.71
N LEU A 1140 -2.79 -2.31 -59.79
CA LEU A 1140 -1.37 -2.46 -60.09
C LEU A 1140 -1.08 -1.72 -61.40
N ASP A 1141 -0.08 -0.83 -61.41
CA ASP A 1141 0.27 0.03 -62.56
C ASP A 1141 -0.93 0.75 -63.21
N GLY A 1142 -1.83 1.28 -62.36
CA GLY A 1142 -3.00 2.04 -62.81
C GLY A 1142 -4.13 1.21 -63.42
N ARG A 1143 -4.02 -0.12 -63.50
CA ARG A 1143 -5.09 -1.04 -63.92
C ARG A 1143 -5.74 -1.69 -62.70
N VAL A 1144 -7.06 -1.79 -62.71
CA VAL A 1144 -7.85 -2.43 -61.62
C VAL A 1144 -7.73 -3.95 -61.74
N PHE A 1145 -7.31 -4.59 -60.66
CA PHE A 1145 -7.07 -6.04 -60.55
C PHE A 1145 -8.18 -6.76 -59.75
N ALA A 1146 -8.78 -6.11 -58.76
CA ALA A 1146 -9.94 -6.61 -58.01
C ALA A 1146 -10.74 -5.44 -57.40
N GLU A 1147 -12.04 -5.65 -57.18
CA GLU A 1147 -12.94 -4.68 -56.55
C GLU A 1147 -13.68 -5.27 -55.34
N THR A 1148 -14.28 -4.40 -54.53
CA THR A 1148 -14.94 -4.74 -53.26
C THR A 1148 -15.88 -5.94 -53.40
N GLY A 1149 -15.65 -6.97 -52.57
CA GLY A 1149 -16.48 -8.18 -52.54
C GLY A 1149 -16.00 -9.33 -53.43
N GLN A 1150 -14.83 -9.20 -54.08
CA GLN A 1150 -14.16 -10.32 -54.76
C GLN A 1150 -13.14 -11.02 -53.84
N LEU A 1151 -13.16 -12.36 -53.86
CA LEU A 1151 -12.24 -13.24 -53.15
C LEU A 1151 -11.04 -13.56 -54.04
N LEU A 1152 -9.83 -13.28 -53.57
CA LEU A 1152 -8.59 -13.68 -54.25
C LEU A 1152 -8.01 -14.92 -53.56
N ASP A 1153 -7.95 -16.02 -54.31
CA ASP A 1153 -7.43 -17.33 -53.90
C ASP A 1153 -6.17 -17.68 -54.74
N GLN A 1154 -5.22 -18.42 -54.14
CA GLN A 1154 -3.98 -18.86 -54.77
C GLN A 1154 -4.22 -19.68 -56.05
N ASP A 1155 -5.39 -20.32 -56.18
CA ASP A 1155 -5.74 -21.14 -57.33
C ASP A 1155 -6.15 -20.34 -58.60
N GLN A 1156 -6.44 -19.04 -58.48
CA GLN A 1156 -6.88 -18.21 -59.62
C GLN A 1156 -5.79 -17.33 -60.24
N TYR A 1157 -4.72 -17.01 -59.50
CA TYR A 1157 -3.62 -16.16 -60.00
C TYR A 1157 -2.26 -16.64 -59.45
N PRO A 1158 -1.53 -17.51 -60.17
CA PRO A 1158 -0.21 -17.94 -59.74
C PRO A 1158 0.80 -16.81 -59.94
N PHE A 1159 1.28 -16.22 -58.84
CA PHE A 1159 2.41 -15.29 -58.86
C PHE A 1159 3.72 -16.08 -58.95
N TYR A 1160 4.51 -15.85 -59.99
CA TYR A 1160 5.89 -16.34 -60.10
C TYR A 1160 6.84 -15.21 -59.71
N LEU A 1161 7.67 -15.43 -58.68
CA LEU A 1161 8.81 -14.56 -58.38
C LEU A 1161 9.91 -14.82 -59.40
N TYR A 1162 10.26 -13.81 -60.19
CA TYR A 1162 11.52 -13.75 -60.91
C TYR A 1162 12.50 -12.97 -60.04
N ASP A 1163 13.55 -13.65 -59.57
CA ASP A 1163 14.77 -13.00 -59.08
C ASP A 1163 15.40 -12.24 -60.25
N ALA A 1164 15.65 -10.96 -60.06
CA ALA A 1164 16.59 -10.24 -60.89
C ALA A 1164 17.34 -9.22 -60.05
N THR A 1165 18.58 -9.56 -59.75
CA THR A 1165 19.70 -8.63 -59.94
C THR A 1165 19.64 -8.01 -61.36
N THR A 1166 18.81 -6.97 -61.51
CA THR A 1166 19.02 -5.76 -62.32
C THR A 1166 18.00 -4.71 -61.95
#